data_AF-A0A9P7MXS2-F1
#
_entry.id   AF-A0A9P7MXS2-F1
#
_cell.length_a   1.000
_cell.length_b   1.000
_cell.length_c   1.000
_cell.angle_alpha   90.00
_cell.angle_beta   90.00
_cell.angle_gamma   90.00
#
_symmetry.space_group_name_H-M   'P 1'
#
loop_
_entity.id
_entity.type
_entity.pdbx_description
1 polymer ?
#
loop_
_entity_poly.entity_id
_entity_poly.type
_entity_poly.pdbx_seq_one_letter_code
_entity_poly.pdbx_strand_id
1 'polypeptide(L)'
;MHSTFSGTSRRPRNVNLSGQTINPFAATSWSPSVVSNATKTVSDAQADREKRHLERQRLKAAGRIQRAWRGHVTRRNLADGRRAAFDDLYRLNSPAAGRLPLSFNLLLSFFSQRTPDDLQRVFLYAKECESVHVEHIAPRGTHVSRLSILTDILIYTLRVVASGKAQTRFDISLLLRLILKLVSHDSHTILHSIDGYYTALADLCKDLKNEKWAELLFEALSCPLKAVPNDVVPEAAYKAVAFSFLTKNNLNLFESQSTLLTRNICVAKLSETIQSTYASFQGSFPSKQDLLWLLAHFISIGRASLDPSAEFAYLNALLIQLTHLSSDISLRISPTANAGGSMDSNDNAAPQPLEPFVSKQLLSLVDHDGISSVLQHFSSNLASSASTDSYGTSLLAGYILTLLHCFPTRADDTRMRFFVEQIPTASGSISTIKFLWHIMRQTMVFTKMENGSESPVEIVSRYLSTAPSVAEESIEEQEWRVILLFLELYTFVLRLSDDEDFFSGMTTQIIETNSSTSRLRECSLSLSDAERLTMFLKNTAFVLHYKTKELPQSQRAIDEATKPRLDSYLGLEHSPQIVASESAHGHLPSISTKLDLDGLRIIITTALKMLYERDSRMHFLPPNHWLMDAELEREDFINAVIAEEERQNAEEDVDGEVGEEQDHLTITYGGVTYSRPARAMQHFARMELKAFQLRAQRARRLAELGPKLEVLKHMPFVVPFETRVRMFRQFIKLDRTRRFGTDPLFYKHHAKIKRGQLFEDAFKRFYRLGEGFKDTIQITFVDQFDTPEAGIDGGGVTKEFLIGVTSEAFGNDENSLGLFSTNEQGLLFPNPTAADALRERLRRDGLTEDDVEWRGAMTRFIQRYEFLGRIVGKCLYEGILVNLAFAGFFLLKWPSVGTRDENTYKGSINDLRDLDEDLYKGLLRLKSYPGDVSELGFDFTVTDQISGPGQPVQTVTRKLIPHGDSVPVTNDNRLLYISYAARHRLVVQPMLQTSAFLRGLRSIIRPSWLSMFNQSELQRLVGGDSTDIDLDDLRRNTIYSGLYAVGDDNIDHPTIVLFWKVMAGFTDSQRRDVLKYVSSTPRAPLLGFSQLRPQFCIRDGGTDQQRLPSASTCVNLLKLPIYTSEAVLREKLLYAVTSGAGFDLS
;
A
#
# COMPACT_ATOMS: atom_id res chain seq x y z
N MET A 1 23.56 -97.65 14.57
CA MET A 1 23.81 -98.03 15.97
C MET A 1 24.13 -96.79 16.78
N HIS A 2 23.55 -96.68 17.98
CA HIS A 2 23.64 -95.59 18.98
C HIS A 2 25.11 -95.24 19.35
N SER A 3 25.49 -94.10 19.95
CA SER A 3 24.86 -93.21 20.93
C SER A 3 25.66 -91.89 21.09
N THR A 4 25.11 -90.95 21.88
CA THR A 4 25.71 -89.85 22.70
C THR A 4 25.12 -88.46 22.38
N PHE A 5 24.78 -87.56 23.31
CA PHE A 5 24.67 -87.57 24.79
C PHE A 5 24.01 -86.24 25.23
N SER A 6 23.63 -86.17 26.51
CA SER A 6 23.19 -85.03 27.32
C SER A 6 21.68 -84.74 27.25
N GLY A 7 20.94 -84.63 28.36
CA GLY A 7 21.31 -84.66 29.77
C GLY A 7 20.08 -84.24 30.55
N THR A 8 19.38 -85.19 31.15
CA THR A 8 18.29 -84.94 32.10
C THR A 8 18.80 -85.23 33.50
N SER A 9 19.05 -84.17 34.27
CA SER A 9 19.15 -84.26 35.72
C SER A 9 18.37 -83.10 36.33
N ARG A 10 17.25 -83.43 36.97
CA ARG A 10 16.55 -82.52 37.90
C ARG A 10 17.55 -82.02 38.94
N ARG A 11 17.62 -80.70 39.16
CA ARG A 11 18.26 -80.14 40.36
C ARG A 11 17.19 -79.89 41.44
N PRO A 12 17.46 -80.24 42.70
CA PRO A 12 16.54 -80.10 43.82
C PRO A 12 16.33 -78.63 44.19
N ARG A 13 15.14 -78.30 44.69
CA ARG A 13 14.86 -77.01 45.34
C ARG A 13 15.72 -76.91 46.60
N ASN A 14 16.76 -76.08 46.57
CA ASN A 14 17.37 -75.59 47.80
C ASN A 14 16.37 -74.65 48.48
N VAL A 15 15.64 -75.19 49.45
CA VAL A 15 14.92 -74.41 50.44
C VAL A 15 15.96 -73.88 51.42
N ASN A 16 16.35 -72.62 51.25
CA ASN A 16 17.13 -71.92 52.27
C ASN A 16 16.14 -71.47 53.36
N LEU A 17 16.08 -72.24 54.46
CA LEU A 17 15.33 -71.96 55.68
C LEU A 17 16.13 -71.09 56.68
N SER A 18 16.94 -70.15 56.19
CA SER A 18 17.72 -69.26 57.04
C SER A 18 17.43 -67.81 56.67
N GLY A 19 16.43 -67.25 57.33
CA GLY A 19 15.96 -65.88 57.12
C GLY A 19 14.52 -65.74 57.58
N GLN A 20 14.26 -66.00 58.86
CA GLN A 20 12.99 -65.62 59.48
C GLN A 20 12.78 -64.10 59.30
N THR A 21 11.63 -63.72 58.75
CA THR A 21 10.86 -62.60 59.30
C THR A 21 9.38 -62.98 59.26
N ILE A 22 8.90 -63.36 60.44
CA ILE A 22 7.55 -63.20 61.01
C ILE A 22 6.46 -62.80 60.01
N ASN A 23 5.43 -63.63 59.94
CA ASN A 23 4.17 -63.37 59.25
C ASN A 23 3.64 -61.95 59.60
N PRO A 24 3.60 -60.99 58.66
CA PRO A 24 3.30 -59.58 58.95
C PRO A 24 1.81 -59.32 59.29
N PHE A 25 0.99 -60.38 59.32
CA PHE A 25 -0.43 -60.30 59.65
C PHE A 25 -0.77 -60.90 61.04
N ALA A 26 0.22 -61.32 61.84
CA ALA A 26 -0.02 -62.04 63.09
C ALA A 26 0.22 -61.25 64.39
N ALA A 27 0.51 -59.94 64.34
CA ALA A 27 0.67 -59.12 65.54
C ALA A 27 0.03 -57.74 65.38
N THR A 28 -1.26 -57.64 65.69
CA THR A 28 -1.94 -56.35 65.94
C THR A 28 -1.59 -55.87 67.34
N SER A 29 -0.53 -55.06 67.48
CA SER A 29 -0.37 -54.16 68.61
C SER A 29 0.31 -52.87 68.12
N TRP A 30 -0.32 -51.74 68.45
CA TRP A 30 -0.06 -50.43 67.86
C TRP A 30 1.31 -49.86 68.30
N SER A 31 2.20 -49.58 67.35
CA SER A 31 3.36 -48.70 67.52
C SER A 31 3.78 -48.09 66.17
N PRO A 32 4.05 -46.77 66.08
CA PRO A 32 4.25 -46.06 64.81
C PRO A 32 5.65 -46.20 64.17
N SER A 33 6.56 -46.99 64.76
CA SER A 33 7.97 -47.09 64.31
C SER A 33 8.26 -48.19 63.27
N VAL A 34 7.27 -48.97 62.82
CA VAL A 34 7.45 -50.07 61.84
C VAL A 34 7.11 -49.66 60.38
N VAL A 35 6.58 -48.45 60.18
CA VAL A 35 6.08 -47.98 58.86
C VAL A 35 7.20 -47.76 57.82
N SER A 36 8.45 -47.54 58.25
CA SER A 36 9.58 -47.30 57.33
C SER A 36 10.13 -48.57 56.65
N ASN A 37 10.00 -49.74 57.27
CA ASN A 37 10.50 -50.99 56.67
C ASN A 37 9.49 -51.62 55.68
N ALA A 38 8.19 -51.40 55.88
CA ALA A 38 7.16 -51.84 54.94
C ALA A 38 7.18 -51.04 53.63
N THR A 39 7.49 -49.75 53.70
CA THR A 39 7.63 -48.89 52.50
C THR A 39 8.87 -49.26 51.69
N LYS A 40 10.01 -49.54 52.33
CA LYS A 40 11.22 -49.99 51.62
C LYS A 40 11.02 -51.32 50.88
N THR A 41 10.42 -52.30 51.56
CA THR A 41 10.13 -53.62 50.96
C THR A 41 9.10 -53.57 49.83
N VAL A 42 8.09 -52.71 49.93
CA VAL A 42 7.15 -52.45 48.82
C VAL A 42 7.84 -51.73 47.66
N SER A 43 8.69 -50.74 47.95
CA SER A 43 9.44 -50.00 46.92
C SER A 43 10.44 -50.89 46.18
N ASP A 44 11.17 -51.76 46.88
CA ASP A 44 12.09 -52.71 46.28
C ASP A 44 11.30 -53.74 45.45
N ALA A 45 10.18 -54.27 45.95
CA ALA A 45 9.33 -55.18 45.18
C ALA A 45 8.70 -54.51 43.94
N GLN A 46 8.44 -53.20 43.99
CA GLN A 46 7.91 -52.43 42.88
C GLN A 46 8.99 -52.16 41.82
N ALA A 47 10.19 -51.75 42.22
CA ALA A 47 11.35 -51.61 41.34
C ALA A 47 11.70 -52.94 40.65
N ASP A 48 11.61 -54.06 41.38
CA ASP A 48 11.90 -55.39 40.84
C ASP A 48 10.79 -55.88 39.88
N ARG A 49 9.53 -55.48 40.09
CA ARG A 49 8.43 -55.68 39.13
C ARG A 49 8.63 -54.86 37.87
N GLU A 50 9.03 -53.59 37.99
CA GLU A 50 9.32 -52.72 36.86
C GLU A 50 10.49 -53.24 36.04
N LYS A 51 11.57 -53.70 36.68
CA LYS A 51 12.71 -54.31 36.00
C LYS A 51 12.31 -55.57 35.22
N ARG A 52 11.51 -56.47 35.82
CA ARG A 52 10.96 -57.65 35.13
C ARG A 52 9.98 -57.26 34.01
N HIS A 53 9.25 -56.16 34.15
CA HIS A 53 8.36 -55.65 33.10
C HIS A 53 9.15 -55.12 31.91
N LEU A 54 10.19 -54.31 32.15
CA LEU A 54 11.12 -53.83 31.13
C LEU A 54 11.83 -54.98 30.41
N GLU A 55 12.28 -56.00 31.15
CA GLU A 55 12.92 -57.17 30.56
C GLU A 55 11.95 -57.97 29.66
N ARG A 56 10.69 -58.12 30.08
CA ARG A 56 9.63 -58.71 29.24
C ARG A 56 9.34 -57.89 28.00
N GLN A 57 9.31 -56.55 28.11
CA GLN A 57 9.14 -55.67 26.95
C GLN A 57 10.32 -55.79 25.99
N ARG A 58 11.56 -55.83 26.50
CA ARG A 58 12.78 -56.04 25.70
C ARG A 58 12.76 -57.37 24.97
N LEU A 59 12.36 -58.47 25.64
CA LEU A 59 12.21 -59.78 25.01
C LEU A 59 11.08 -59.81 23.96
N LYS A 60 9.94 -59.13 24.22
CA LYS A 60 8.87 -58.99 23.24
C LYS A 60 9.31 -58.17 22.03
N ALA A 61 10.06 -57.09 22.22
CA ALA A 61 10.63 -56.28 21.14
C ALA A 61 11.65 -57.08 20.33
N ALA A 62 12.58 -57.80 20.99
CA ALA A 62 13.51 -58.69 20.33
C ALA A 62 12.79 -59.79 19.53
N GLY A 63 11.73 -60.39 20.07
CA GLY A 63 10.90 -61.35 19.36
C GLY A 63 10.18 -60.76 18.14
N ARG A 64 9.70 -59.51 18.22
CA ARG A 64 9.13 -58.78 17.07
C ARG A 64 10.19 -58.51 16.00
N ILE A 65 11.39 -58.07 16.38
CA ILE A 65 12.51 -57.82 15.46
C ILE A 65 12.93 -59.14 14.77
N GLN A 66 13.12 -60.22 15.53
CA GLN A 66 13.50 -61.52 14.98
C GLN A 66 12.43 -62.08 14.03
N ARG A 67 11.14 -61.93 14.37
CA ARG A 67 10.04 -62.34 13.49
C ARG A 67 9.99 -61.50 12.21
N ALA A 68 10.15 -60.18 12.34
CA ALA A 68 10.21 -59.28 11.19
C ALA A 68 11.41 -59.60 10.29
N TRP A 69 12.58 -59.87 10.88
CA TRP A 69 13.80 -60.25 10.15
C TRP A 69 13.65 -61.59 9.45
N ARG A 70 13.17 -62.63 10.14
CA ARG A 70 12.90 -63.95 9.51
C ARG A 70 11.91 -63.82 8.35
N GLY A 71 10.85 -63.03 8.52
CA GLY A 71 9.89 -62.74 7.46
C GLY A 71 10.48 -61.92 6.30
N HIS A 72 11.40 -61.00 6.57
CA HIS A 72 12.12 -60.25 5.54
C HIS A 72 13.05 -61.17 4.73
N VAL A 73 13.84 -62.02 5.41
CA VAL A 73 14.75 -62.98 4.77
C VAL A 73 13.99 -63.98 3.90
N THR A 74 12.87 -64.55 4.38
CA THR A 74 12.08 -65.49 3.57
C THR A 74 11.46 -64.82 2.34
N ARG A 75 10.93 -63.60 2.46
CA ARG A 75 10.42 -62.83 1.31
C ARG A 75 11.52 -62.49 0.31
N ARG A 76 12.72 -62.16 0.79
CA ARG A 76 13.89 -61.87 -0.06
C ARG A 76 14.33 -63.11 -0.83
N ASN A 77 14.51 -64.24 -0.16
CA ASN A 77 14.88 -65.51 -0.81
C ASN A 77 13.85 -65.94 -1.86
N LEU A 78 12.55 -65.75 -1.58
CA LEU A 78 11.48 -66.04 -2.54
C LEU A 78 11.56 -65.11 -3.77
N ALA A 79 11.80 -63.82 -3.57
CA ALA A 79 11.96 -62.86 -4.65
C ALA A 79 13.21 -63.18 -5.50
N ASP A 80 14.33 -63.53 -4.87
CA ASP A 80 15.56 -63.91 -5.56
C ASP A 80 15.39 -65.20 -6.37
N GLY A 81 14.67 -66.20 -5.84
CA GLY A 81 14.30 -67.40 -6.59
C GLY A 81 13.41 -67.11 -7.80
N ARG A 82 12.48 -66.15 -7.67
CA ARG A 82 11.62 -65.70 -8.79
C ARG A 82 12.40 -64.90 -9.85
N ARG A 83 13.42 -64.12 -9.45
CA ARG A 83 14.36 -63.45 -10.38
C ARG A 83 15.13 -64.47 -11.19
N ALA A 84 15.69 -65.50 -10.55
CA ALA A 84 16.40 -66.57 -11.25
C ALA A 84 15.50 -67.29 -12.26
N ALA A 85 14.27 -67.61 -11.87
CA ALA A 85 13.29 -68.20 -12.78
C ALA A 85 12.94 -67.29 -13.97
N PHE A 86 12.87 -65.98 -13.75
CA PHE A 86 12.70 -65.00 -14.84
C PHE A 86 13.91 -65.02 -15.78
N ASP A 87 15.13 -64.93 -15.24
CA ASP A 87 16.36 -64.92 -16.04
C ASP A 87 16.51 -66.20 -16.88
N ASP A 88 16.15 -67.36 -16.32
CA ASP A 88 16.19 -68.65 -17.03
C ASP A 88 15.19 -68.69 -18.21
N LEU A 89 13.99 -68.11 -18.06
CA LEU A 89 13.01 -67.99 -19.16
C LEU A 89 13.51 -67.15 -20.34
N TYR A 90 14.31 -66.11 -20.07
CA TYR A 90 14.89 -65.27 -21.12
C TYR A 90 16.17 -65.87 -21.73
N ARG A 91 16.86 -66.79 -21.05
CA ARG A 91 17.98 -67.56 -21.61
C ARG A 91 17.58 -68.65 -22.61
N LEU A 92 16.38 -69.22 -22.45
CA LEU A 92 15.90 -70.40 -23.21
C LEU A 92 15.33 -70.10 -24.62
N ASN A 93 15.25 -68.82 -25.06
CA ASN A 93 14.78 -68.41 -26.41
C ASN A 93 13.43 -69.03 -26.89
N SER A 94 12.50 -69.30 -25.97
CA SER A 94 11.13 -69.77 -26.29
C SER A 94 10.28 -68.72 -27.04
N PRO A 95 9.26 -69.12 -27.82
CA PRO A 95 8.43 -68.19 -28.58
C PRO A 95 7.68 -67.19 -27.66
N ALA A 96 7.70 -65.92 -28.05
CA ALA A 96 7.23 -64.79 -27.23
C ALA A 96 5.77 -64.94 -26.74
N ALA A 97 4.87 -65.48 -27.56
CA ALA A 97 3.44 -65.63 -27.24
C ALA A 97 3.17 -66.54 -26.02
N GLY A 98 4.03 -67.53 -25.74
CA GLY A 98 3.91 -68.40 -24.57
C GLY A 98 4.67 -67.89 -23.35
N ARG A 99 5.76 -67.13 -23.55
CA ARG A 99 6.62 -66.61 -22.48
C ARG A 99 6.00 -65.40 -21.78
N LEU A 100 5.36 -64.51 -22.53
CA LEU A 100 4.85 -63.24 -22.00
C LEU A 100 3.92 -63.38 -20.77
N PRO A 101 2.89 -64.26 -20.76
CA PRO A 101 2.03 -64.42 -19.59
C PRO A 101 2.74 -64.99 -18.35
N LEU A 102 3.77 -65.82 -18.54
CA LEU A 102 4.59 -66.36 -17.45
C LEU A 102 5.54 -65.28 -16.89
N SER A 103 6.20 -64.54 -17.77
CA SER A 103 7.07 -63.42 -17.41
C SER A 103 6.29 -62.29 -16.73
N PHE A 104 5.04 -62.01 -17.14
CA PHE A 104 4.14 -61.05 -16.51
C PHE A 104 3.89 -61.38 -15.04
N ASN A 105 3.48 -62.62 -14.74
CA ASN A 105 3.22 -63.05 -13.37
C ASN A 105 4.49 -63.06 -12.51
N LEU A 106 5.64 -63.43 -13.07
CA LEU A 106 6.92 -63.42 -12.36
C LEU A 106 7.35 -61.99 -12.04
N LEU A 107 7.33 -61.09 -13.02
CA LEU A 107 7.75 -59.69 -12.87
C LEU A 107 6.96 -58.98 -11.76
N LEU A 108 5.63 -59.12 -11.75
CA LEU A 108 4.76 -58.55 -10.71
C LEU A 108 5.09 -59.06 -9.29
N SER A 109 5.73 -60.23 -9.19
CA SER A 109 5.89 -60.96 -7.94
C SER A 109 7.26 -60.78 -7.26
N PHE A 110 8.27 -60.23 -7.96
CA PHE A 110 9.62 -59.99 -7.42
C PHE A 110 10.12 -58.55 -7.54
N PHE A 111 9.53 -57.73 -8.42
CA PHE A 111 10.06 -56.40 -8.74
C PHE A 111 10.29 -55.55 -7.48
N SER A 112 11.48 -54.96 -7.37
CA SER A 112 11.84 -54.08 -6.25
C SER A 112 12.55 -52.82 -6.71
N GLN A 113 12.08 -51.67 -6.23
CA GLN A 113 12.66 -50.34 -6.48
C GLN A 113 14.13 -50.18 -6.02
N ARG A 114 14.61 -51.06 -5.12
CA ARG A 114 15.97 -50.97 -4.54
C ARG A 114 17.04 -51.67 -5.39
N THR A 115 16.63 -52.48 -6.36
CA THR A 115 17.54 -53.34 -7.12
C THR A 115 17.64 -52.84 -8.56
N PRO A 116 18.80 -52.33 -9.03
CA PRO A 116 18.92 -51.76 -10.37
C PRO A 116 18.76 -52.82 -11.49
N ASP A 117 19.15 -54.07 -11.24
CA ASP A 117 19.03 -55.16 -12.22
C ASP A 117 17.57 -55.49 -12.57
N ASP A 118 16.63 -55.22 -11.67
CA ASP A 118 15.20 -55.41 -11.95
C ASP A 118 14.71 -54.44 -13.04
N LEU A 119 15.35 -53.28 -13.21
CA LEU A 119 15.06 -52.35 -14.31
C LEU A 119 15.45 -52.94 -15.67
N GLN A 120 16.60 -53.63 -15.75
CA GLN A 120 17.03 -54.31 -16.98
C GLN A 120 16.03 -55.40 -17.40
N ARG A 121 15.50 -56.14 -16.42
CA ARG A 121 14.46 -57.16 -16.65
C ARG A 121 13.16 -56.56 -17.19
N VAL A 122 12.76 -55.38 -16.70
CA VAL A 122 11.60 -54.64 -17.24
C VAL A 122 11.82 -54.23 -18.70
N PHE A 123 13.02 -53.80 -19.08
CA PHE A 123 13.32 -53.46 -20.49
C PHE A 123 13.30 -54.66 -21.42
N LEU A 124 13.83 -55.81 -20.97
CA LEU A 124 13.76 -57.07 -21.74
C LEU A 124 12.30 -57.49 -21.96
N TYR A 125 11.48 -57.37 -20.93
CA TYR A 125 10.03 -57.60 -21.04
C TYR A 125 9.37 -56.62 -22.01
N ALA A 126 9.66 -55.33 -21.90
CA ALA A 126 9.06 -54.29 -22.76
C ALA A 126 9.40 -54.47 -24.25
N LYS A 127 10.64 -54.87 -24.57
CA LYS A 127 11.09 -55.14 -25.93
C LYS A 127 10.29 -56.25 -26.63
N GLU A 128 9.86 -57.27 -25.89
CA GLU A 128 9.10 -58.39 -26.46
C GLU A 128 7.61 -58.08 -26.60
N CYS A 129 7.08 -57.14 -25.82
CA CYS A 129 5.69 -56.72 -25.93
C CYS A 129 5.41 -55.84 -27.17
N GLU A 130 6.44 -55.34 -27.86
CA GLU A 130 6.30 -54.48 -29.03
C GLU A 130 5.53 -55.20 -30.17
N SER A 131 5.93 -56.43 -30.50
CA SER A 131 5.39 -57.19 -31.63
C SER A 131 4.09 -57.97 -31.32
N VAL A 132 3.51 -57.82 -30.13
CA VAL A 132 2.45 -58.72 -29.63
C VAL A 132 1.23 -57.96 -29.09
N HIS A 133 0.00 -58.32 -29.48
CA HIS A 133 -1.24 -57.69 -28.99
C HIS A 133 -1.47 -57.87 -27.47
N VAL A 134 -2.18 -56.92 -26.84
CA VAL A 134 -2.37 -56.85 -25.37
C VAL A 134 -2.95 -58.13 -24.76
N GLU A 135 -3.83 -58.83 -25.49
CA GLU A 135 -4.44 -60.10 -25.08
C GLU A 135 -3.45 -61.25 -24.86
N HIS A 136 -2.23 -61.13 -25.37
CA HIS A 136 -1.15 -62.12 -25.22
C HIS A 136 -0.08 -61.66 -24.21
N ILE A 137 -0.20 -60.45 -23.67
CA ILE A 137 0.67 -59.92 -22.61
C ILE A 137 0.21 -60.44 -21.24
N ALA A 138 -1.11 -60.42 -20.99
CA ALA A 138 -1.73 -60.95 -19.78
C ALA A 138 -2.57 -62.21 -20.09
N PRO A 139 -2.63 -63.20 -19.17
CA PRO A 139 -3.56 -64.33 -19.29
C PRO A 139 -5.02 -63.87 -19.44
N ARG A 140 -5.81 -64.55 -20.26
CA ARG A 140 -7.25 -64.29 -20.44
C ARG A 140 -7.98 -64.37 -19.07
N GLY A 141 -8.70 -63.31 -18.69
CA GLY A 141 -9.40 -63.20 -17.39
C GLY A 141 -8.60 -62.55 -16.24
N THR A 142 -7.47 -61.90 -16.54
CA THR A 142 -6.69 -61.16 -15.54
C THR A 142 -7.45 -59.92 -15.04
N HIS A 143 -7.53 -59.75 -13.72
CA HIS A 143 -8.15 -58.56 -13.10
C HIS A 143 -7.36 -57.27 -13.41
N VAL A 144 -8.07 -56.16 -13.62
CA VAL A 144 -7.52 -54.84 -13.98
C VAL A 144 -6.42 -54.39 -13.00
N SER A 145 -6.54 -54.69 -11.71
CA SER A 145 -5.52 -54.37 -10.70
C SER A 145 -4.13 -54.99 -10.93
N ARG A 146 -4.03 -56.09 -11.68
CA ARG A 146 -2.72 -56.67 -12.03
C ARG A 146 -2.07 -55.93 -13.19
N LEU A 147 -2.88 -55.44 -14.13
CA LEU A 147 -2.42 -54.54 -15.18
C LEU A 147 -2.02 -53.19 -14.61
N SER A 148 -2.72 -52.68 -13.59
CA SER A 148 -2.33 -51.45 -12.90
C SER A 148 -0.99 -51.57 -12.15
N ILE A 149 -0.69 -52.74 -11.56
CA ILE A 149 0.63 -52.96 -10.94
C ILE A 149 1.73 -53.01 -12.02
N LEU A 150 1.45 -53.57 -13.21
CA LEU A 150 2.41 -53.55 -14.31
C LEU A 150 2.66 -52.12 -14.81
N THR A 151 1.62 -51.30 -14.99
CA THR A 151 1.76 -49.90 -15.38
C THR A 151 2.53 -49.10 -14.32
N ASP A 152 2.28 -49.32 -13.02
CA ASP A 152 3.04 -48.71 -11.93
C ASP A 152 4.55 -49.02 -12.01
N ILE A 153 4.90 -50.29 -12.32
CA ILE A 153 6.30 -50.72 -12.52
C ILE A 153 6.93 -50.03 -13.74
N LEU A 154 6.18 -49.94 -14.84
CA LEU A 154 6.65 -49.29 -16.08
C LEU A 154 6.85 -47.78 -15.88
N ILE A 155 5.92 -47.10 -15.20
CA ILE A 155 5.99 -45.66 -14.89
C ILE A 155 7.16 -45.37 -13.94
N TYR A 156 7.37 -46.21 -12.92
CA TYR A 156 8.54 -46.09 -12.05
C TYR A 156 9.85 -46.23 -12.83
N THR A 157 9.93 -47.23 -13.71
CA THR A 157 11.10 -47.47 -14.57
C THR A 157 11.34 -46.28 -15.49
N LEU A 158 10.28 -45.74 -16.10
CA LEU A 158 10.33 -44.54 -16.94
C LEU A 158 10.87 -43.33 -16.16
N ARG A 159 10.40 -43.10 -14.93
CA ARG A 159 10.85 -41.99 -14.07
C ARG A 159 12.32 -42.10 -13.67
N VAL A 160 12.79 -43.30 -13.32
CA VAL A 160 14.21 -43.52 -12.97
C VAL A 160 15.11 -43.21 -14.17
N VAL A 161 14.70 -43.66 -15.36
CA VAL A 161 15.45 -43.46 -16.61
C VAL A 161 15.41 -41.99 -17.06
N ALA A 162 14.25 -41.34 -16.99
CA ALA A 162 14.06 -39.92 -17.31
C ALA A 162 14.86 -39.00 -16.39
N SER A 163 15.02 -39.36 -15.10
CA SER A 163 15.79 -38.56 -14.13
C SER A 163 17.32 -38.62 -14.30
N GLY A 164 17.84 -39.37 -15.29
CA GLY A 164 19.27 -39.50 -15.54
C GLY A 164 20.06 -40.30 -14.49
N LYS A 165 19.39 -40.92 -13.51
CA LYS A 165 20.01 -41.70 -12.41
C LYS A 165 20.49 -43.09 -12.83
N ALA A 166 20.18 -43.53 -14.05
CA ALA A 166 20.59 -44.82 -14.58
C ALA A 166 21.93 -44.70 -15.36
N GLN A 167 22.89 -45.57 -15.03
CA GLN A 167 24.22 -45.61 -15.68
C GLN A 167 24.21 -46.22 -17.10
N THR A 168 23.12 -46.88 -17.51
CA THR A 168 22.97 -47.58 -18.79
C THR A 168 21.98 -46.87 -19.74
N ARG A 169 22.36 -46.70 -21.01
CA ARG A 169 21.49 -46.14 -22.07
C ARG A 169 20.42 -47.16 -22.45
N PHE A 170 19.20 -46.99 -21.94
CA PHE A 170 18.04 -47.77 -22.36
C PHE A 170 17.20 -47.01 -23.39
N ASP A 171 16.50 -47.75 -24.26
CA ASP A 171 15.59 -47.15 -25.26
C ASP A 171 14.24 -46.83 -24.61
N ILE A 172 13.99 -45.53 -24.41
CA ILE A 172 12.81 -44.99 -23.74
C ILE A 172 11.53 -45.23 -24.56
N SER A 173 11.65 -45.37 -25.88
CA SER A 173 10.52 -45.55 -26.79
C SER A 173 9.77 -46.86 -26.57
N LEU A 174 10.48 -47.91 -26.17
CA LEU A 174 9.91 -49.22 -25.87
C LEU A 174 8.98 -49.16 -24.66
N LEU A 175 9.37 -48.39 -23.63
CA LEU A 175 8.54 -48.18 -22.45
C LEU A 175 7.31 -47.33 -22.78
N LEU A 176 7.49 -46.22 -23.51
CA LEU A 176 6.38 -45.34 -23.88
C LEU A 176 5.35 -46.05 -24.76
N ARG A 177 5.79 -46.81 -25.78
CA ARG A 177 4.89 -47.61 -26.64
C ARG A 177 4.12 -48.66 -25.87
N LEU A 178 4.75 -49.34 -24.91
CA LEU A 178 4.06 -50.34 -24.08
C LEU A 178 3.04 -49.69 -23.15
N ILE A 179 3.38 -48.56 -22.52
CA ILE A 179 2.45 -47.80 -21.67
C ILE A 179 1.26 -47.33 -22.51
N LEU A 180 1.51 -46.72 -23.67
CA LEU A 180 0.47 -46.30 -24.62
C LEU A 180 -0.47 -47.46 -25.00
N LYS A 181 0.11 -48.62 -25.31
CA LYS A 181 -0.65 -49.82 -25.68
C LYS A 181 -1.55 -50.32 -24.54
N LEU A 182 -1.08 -50.28 -23.29
CA LEU A 182 -1.86 -50.65 -22.12
C LEU A 182 -2.98 -49.64 -21.82
N VAL A 183 -2.68 -48.35 -21.89
CA VAL A 183 -3.64 -47.26 -21.65
C VAL A 183 -4.73 -47.21 -22.74
N SER A 184 -4.35 -47.46 -24.00
CA SER A 184 -5.30 -47.55 -25.12
C SER A 184 -6.26 -48.74 -25.02
N HIS A 185 -5.87 -49.79 -24.28
CA HIS A 185 -6.72 -50.97 -24.06
C HIS A 185 -7.63 -50.81 -22.84
N ASP A 186 -7.11 -50.25 -21.74
CA ASP A 186 -7.90 -49.91 -20.56
C ASP A 186 -7.33 -48.66 -19.86
N SER A 187 -8.11 -47.58 -19.90
CA SER A 187 -7.74 -46.26 -19.36
C SER A 187 -7.65 -46.22 -17.83
N HIS A 188 -8.30 -47.14 -17.10
CA HIS A 188 -8.25 -47.15 -15.63
C HIS A 188 -6.90 -47.64 -15.07
N THR A 189 -6.06 -48.26 -15.90
CA THR A 189 -4.77 -48.83 -15.48
C THR A 189 -3.74 -47.78 -15.03
N ILE A 190 -3.88 -46.52 -15.45
CA ILE A 190 -2.93 -45.44 -15.14
C ILE A 190 -3.29 -44.64 -13.88
N LEU A 191 -4.51 -44.78 -13.36
CA LEU A 191 -5.08 -43.87 -12.36
C LEU A 191 -4.25 -43.75 -11.07
N HIS A 192 -3.62 -44.85 -10.63
CA HIS A 192 -2.83 -44.88 -9.40
C HIS A 192 -1.46 -44.19 -9.51
N SER A 193 -0.88 -44.12 -10.72
CA SER A 193 0.46 -43.57 -10.98
C SER A 193 0.47 -42.42 -11.99
N ILE A 194 -0.68 -41.77 -12.21
CA ILE A 194 -0.85 -40.74 -13.24
C ILE A 194 0.06 -39.52 -13.00
N ASP A 195 0.21 -39.07 -11.75
CA ASP A 195 1.11 -37.98 -11.38
C ASP A 195 2.58 -38.35 -11.65
N GLY A 196 2.94 -39.61 -11.35
CA GLY A 196 4.28 -40.14 -11.62
C GLY A 196 4.58 -40.25 -13.11
N TYR A 197 3.59 -40.57 -13.93
CA TYR A 197 3.69 -40.63 -15.38
C TYR A 197 3.93 -39.25 -15.99
N TYR A 198 3.11 -38.25 -15.65
CA TYR A 198 3.28 -36.89 -16.15
C TYR A 198 4.55 -36.21 -15.65
N THR A 199 4.99 -36.51 -14.43
CA THR A 199 6.31 -36.08 -13.93
C THR A 199 7.44 -36.64 -14.80
N ALA A 200 7.38 -37.92 -15.16
CA ALA A 200 8.40 -38.55 -15.99
C ALA A 200 8.41 -37.99 -17.42
N LEU A 201 7.24 -37.72 -18.00
CA LEU A 201 7.13 -37.04 -19.30
C LEU A 201 7.72 -35.63 -19.26
N ALA A 202 7.48 -34.87 -18.19
CA ALA A 202 8.05 -33.53 -18.04
C ALA A 202 9.59 -33.54 -17.97
N ASP A 203 10.18 -34.52 -17.27
CA ASP A 203 11.64 -34.67 -17.21
C ASP A 203 12.23 -35.05 -18.59
N LEU A 204 11.52 -35.83 -19.41
CA LEU A 204 11.93 -36.12 -20.79
C LEU A 204 11.87 -34.89 -21.71
N CYS A 205 10.95 -33.96 -21.46
CA CYS A 205 10.79 -32.73 -22.24
C CYS A 205 11.92 -31.70 -22.01
N LYS A 206 12.73 -31.86 -20.96
CA LYS A 206 13.87 -30.97 -20.66
C LYS A 206 15.07 -31.21 -21.59
N ASP A 207 15.23 -32.43 -22.10
CA ASP A 207 16.37 -32.82 -22.94
C ASP A 207 16.17 -32.39 -24.41
N LEU A 208 16.77 -31.24 -24.77
CA LEU A 208 16.76 -30.63 -26.11
C LEU A 208 17.31 -31.49 -27.27
N LYS A 209 17.91 -32.65 -27.00
CA LYS A 209 18.79 -33.33 -27.98
C LYS A 209 18.09 -34.34 -28.90
N ASN A 210 16.82 -34.68 -28.69
CA ASN A 210 16.19 -35.82 -29.39
C ASN A 210 14.81 -35.49 -30.01
N GLU A 211 14.80 -34.84 -31.18
CA GLU A 211 13.58 -34.67 -32.01
C GLU A 211 12.94 -36.00 -32.43
N LYS A 212 13.71 -37.10 -32.41
CA LYS A 212 13.28 -38.44 -32.86
C LYS A 212 12.07 -39.02 -32.11
N TRP A 213 11.79 -38.57 -30.90
CA TRP A 213 10.69 -39.08 -30.06
C TRP A 213 9.56 -38.07 -29.83
N ALA A 214 9.61 -36.88 -30.46
CA ALA A 214 8.65 -35.81 -30.21
C ALA A 214 7.20 -36.26 -30.50
N GLU A 215 6.95 -36.88 -31.65
CA GLU A 215 5.60 -37.38 -32.01
C GLU A 215 5.07 -38.42 -31.02
N LEU A 216 5.92 -39.36 -30.58
CA LEU A 216 5.55 -40.39 -29.61
C LEU A 216 5.32 -39.82 -28.21
N LEU A 217 6.05 -38.77 -27.83
CA LEU A 217 5.84 -38.05 -26.57
C LEU A 217 4.52 -37.27 -26.60
N PHE A 218 4.17 -36.64 -27.73
CA PHE A 218 2.88 -35.94 -27.88
C PHE A 218 1.70 -36.91 -27.90
N GLU A 219 1.86 -38.07 -28.54
CA GLU A 219 0.88 -39.15 -28.47
C GLU A 219 0.71 -39.65 -27.03
N ALA A 220 1.81 -39.86 -26.31
CA ALA A 220 1.85 -40.25 -24.90
C ALA A 220 1.18 -39.22 -23.96
N LEU A 221 1.29 -37.92 -24.25
CA LEU A 221 0.61 -36.87 -23.50
C LEU A 221 -0.90 -36.84 -23.78
N SER A 222 -1.31 -37.08 -25.03
CA SER A 222 -2.72 -36.97 -25.44
C SER A 222 -3.56 -38.22 -25.16
N CYS A 223 -2.95 -39.41 -25.07
CA CYS A 223 -3.65 -40.68 -24.94
C CYS A 223 -4.54 -40.76 -23.68
N PRO A 224 -4.06 -40.40 -22.46
CA PRO A 224 -4.92 -40.40 -21.27
C PRO A 224 -6.03 -39.33 -21.29
N LEU A 225 -5.91 -38.31 -22.15
CA LEU A 225 -6.85 -37.19 -22.25
C LEU A 225 -8.03 -37.47 -23.20
N LYS A 226 -7.89 -38.43 -24.13
CA LYS A 226 -8.89 -38.79 -25.15
C LYS A 226 -9.85 -39.92 -24.73
N ALA A 227 -9.82 -40.34 -23.46
CA ALA A 227 -10.70 -41.38 -22.91
C ALA A 227 -12.19 -40.94 -22.90
N VAL A 228 -13.10 -41.91 -22.74
CA VAL A 228 -14.56 -41.74 -22.92
C VAL A 228 -15.11 -40.57 -22.07
N PRO A 229 -16.01 -39.71 -22.60
CA PRO A 229 -16.42 -38.46 -21.96
C PRO A 229 -17.06 -38.55 -20.56
N ASN A 230 -17.44 -39.74 -20.08
CA ASN A 230 -18.12 -39.96 -18.79
C ASN A 230 -17.24 -40.69 -17.74
N ASP A 231 -15.94 -40.85 -17.98
CA ASP A 231 -15.02 -41.51 -17.04
C ASP A 231 -14.33 -40.53 -16.07
N VAL A 232 -13.92 -41.04 -14.91
CA VAL A 232 -13.11 -40.31 -13.91
C VAL A 232 -11.67 -40.09 -14.38
N VAL A 233 -11.22 -40.86 -15.40
CA VAL A 233 -9.83 -40.87 -15.89
C VAL A 233 -9.43 -39.54 -16.56
N PRO A 234 -10.24 -38.95 -17.47
CA PRO A 234 -9.96 -37.61 -18.01
C PRO A 234 -9.72 -36.54 -16.94
N GLU A 235 -10.57 -36.45 -15.91
CA GLU A 235 -10.44 -35.41 -14.87
C GLU A 235 -9.13 -35.56 -14.07
N ALA A 236 -8.80 -36.79 -13.67
CA ALA A 236 -7.52 -37.09 -13.03
C ALA A 236 -6.32 -36.81 -13.95
N ALA A 237 -6.46 -37.05 -15.26
CA ALA A 237 -5.43 -36.77 -16.25
C ALA A 237 -5.21 -35.26 -16.44
N TYR A 238 -6.26 -34.46 -16.57
CA TYR A 238 -6.15 -33.00 -16.64
C TYR A 238 -5.54 -32.42 -15.35
N LYS A 239 -5.87 -32.98 -14.19
CA LYS A 239 -5.27 -32.59 -12.90
C LYS A 239 -3.77 -32.88 -12.86
N ALA A 240 -3.36 -34.06 -13.30
CA ALA A 240 -1.96 -34.44 -13.33
C ALA A 240 -1.17 -33.65 -14.40
N VAL A 241 -1.77 -33.32 -15.54
CA VAL A 241 -1.17 -32.40 -16.52
C VAL A 241 -0.91 -31.03 -15.88
N ALA A 242 -1.91 -30.45 -15.22
CA ALA A 242 -1.78 -29.15 -14.58
C ALA A 242 -0.71 -29.15 -13.48
N PHE A 243 -0.82 -30.04 -12.49
CA PHE A 243 0.01 -29.93 -11.27
C PHE A 243 1.29 -30.77 -11.28
N SER A 244 1.42 -31.76 -12.18
CA SER A 244 2.61 -32.64 -12.25
C SER A 244 3.46 -32.41 -13.51
N PHE A 245 2.88 -31.95 -14.63
CA PHE A 245 3.61 -31.68 -15.87
C PHE A 245 3.93 -30.18 -16.04
N LEU A 246 2.91 -29.31 -16.07
CA LEU A 246 3.06 -27.87 -16.35
C LEU A 246 3.76 -27.08 -15.22
N THR A 247 3.89 -27.67 -14.03
CA THR A 247 4.63 -27.09 -12.89
C THR A 247 6.15 -27.22 -13.01
N LYS A 248 6.66 -28.05 -13.93
CA LYS A 248 8.10 -28.28 -14.10
C LYS A 248 8.74 -27.17 -14.92
N ASN A 249 9.98 -26.83 -14.56
CA ASN A 249 10.78 -25.81 -15.24
C ASN A 249 11.39 -26.27 -16.57
N ASN A 250 11.61 -25.32 -17.48
CA ASN A 250 12.38 -25.46 -18.72
C ASN A 250 11.93 -26.64 -19.60
N LEU A 251 10.65 -26.66 -19.98
CA LEU A 251 10.11 -27.68 -20.88
C LEU A 251 10.46 -27.31 -22.33
N ASN A 252 11.76 -27.30 -22.65
CA ASN A 252 12.30 -26.76 -23.90
C ASN A 252 11.60 -27.29 -25.18
N LEU A 253 11.29 -28.60 -25.23
CA LEU A 253 10.56 -29.19 -26.36
C LEU A 253 9.12 -28.67 -26.46
N PHE A 254 8.45 -28.50 -25.33
CA PHE A 254 7.09 -27.94 -25.26
C PHE A 254 7.07 -26.45 -25.63
N GLU A 255 8.03 -25.67 -25.13
CA GLU A 255 8.16 -24.24 -25.42
C GLU A 255 8.44 -23.97 -26.92
N SER A 256 9.14 -24.88 -27.60
CA SER A 256 9.44 -24.77 -29.04
C SER A 256 8.30 -25.19 -29.98
N GLN A 257 7.40 -26.09 -29.54
CA GLN A 257 6.35 -26.71 -30.36
C GLN A 257 4.96 -26.63 -29.68
N SER A 258 4.64 -25.47 -29.09
CA SER A 258 3.42 -25.27 -28.32
C SER A 258 2.14 -25.57 -29.12
N THR A 259 2.10 -25.25 -30.42
CA THR A 259 0.93 -25.37 -31.31
C THR A 259 0.41 -26.81 -31.52
N LEU A 260 1.30 -27.81 -31.52
CA LEU A 260 0.92 -29.22 -31.70
C LEU A 260 0.24 -29.80 -30.45
N LEU A 261 0.60 -29.28 -29.28
CA LEU A 261 0.01 -29.68 -28.02
C LEU A 261 -1.37 -29.07 -27.82
N THR A 262 -1.52 -27.78 -28.17
CA THR A 262 -2.77 -27.06 -27.97
C THR A 262 -3.93 -27.67 -28.75
N ARG A 263 -3.65 -28.27 -29.92
CA ARG A 263 -4.67 -29.00 -30.70
C ARG A 263 -5.24 -30.24 -30.00
N ASN A 264 -4.51 -30.82 -29.04
CA ASN A 264 -4.89 -32.06 -28.36
C ASN A 264 -5.39 -31.85 -26.91
N ILE A 265 -5.21 -30.66 -26.34
CA ILE A 265 -5.63 -30.34 -24.97
C ILE A 265 -6.89 -29.46 -25.02
N CYS A 266 -7.96 -29.90 -24.36
CA CYS A 266 -9.16 -29.07 -24.20
C CYS A 266 -8.92 -28.02 -23.11
N VAL A 267 -8.80 -26.75 -23.51
CA VAL A 267 -8.53 -25.62 -22.58
C VAL A 267 -9.68 -25.42 -21.58
N ALA A 268 -10.93 -25.66 -21.98
CA ALA A 268 -12.10 -25.57 -21.09
C ALA A 268 -11.96 -26.53 -19.89
N LYS A 269 -11.73 -27.82 -20.16
CA LYS A 269 -11.58 -28.85 -19.12
C LYS A 269 -10.35 -28.63 -18.24
N LEU A 270 -9.24 -28.18 -18.84
CA LEU A 270 -8.05 -27.81 -18.07
C LEU A 270 -8.35 -26.66 -17.11
N SER A 271 -9.08 -25.65 -17.57
CA SER A 271 -9.47 -24.48 -16.78
C SER A 271 -10.40 -24.86 -15.62
N GLU A 272 -11.44 -25.66 -15.87
CA GLU A 272 -12.33 -26.19 -14.84
C GLU A 272 -11.59 -27.01 -13.78
N THR A 273 -10.61 -27.83 -14.21
CA THR A 273 -9.81 -28.65 -13.29
C THR A 273 -8.88 -27.82 -12.41
N ILE A 274 -8.31 -26.74 -12.96
CA ILE A 274 -7.53 -25.77 -12.19
C ILE A 274 -8.44 -25.10 -11.16
N GLN A 275 -9.60 -24.60 -11.58
CA GLN A 275 -10.58 -23.94 -10.70
C GLN A 275 -11.01 -24.86 -9.54
N SER A 276 -11.42 -26.11 -9.85
CA SER A 276 -11.87 -27.07 -8.84
C SER A 276 -10.75 -27.45 -7.87
N THR A 277 -9.51 -27.57 -8.34
CA THR A 277 -8.37 -27.92 -7.50
C THR A 277 -7.96 -26.77 -6.58
N TYR A 278 -7.99 -25.53 -7.07
CA TYR A 278 -7.75 -24.34 -6.23
C TYR A 278 -8.87 -24.15 -5.18
N ALA A 279 -10.12 -24.50 -5.51
CA ALA A 279 -11.26 -24.39 -4.59
C ALA A 279 -11.33 -25.51 -3.52
N SER A 280 -10.90 -26.73 -3.85
CA SER A 280 -11.02 -27.93 -2.99
C SER A 280 -9.77 -28.28 -2.18
N PHE A 281 -8.75 -27.43 -2.18
CA PHE A 281 -7.42 -27.79 -1.69
C PHE A 281 -7.33 -27.84 -0.15
N GLN A 282 -7.09 -29.04 0.41
CA GLN A 282 -6.81 -29.26 1.85
C GLN A 282 -5.43 -29.94 2.10
N GLY A 283 -4.55 -30.01 1.09
CA GLY A 283 -3.27 -30.75 1.11
C GLY A 283 -1.99 -29.89 1.15
N SER A 284 -0.83 -30.46 0.77
CA SER A 284 0.44 -29.75 0.57
C SER A 284 0.49 -29.11 -0.82
N PHE A 285 0.39 -27.78 -0.90
CA PHE A 285 0.36 -27.05 -2.16
C PHE A 285 1.74 -27.12 -2.85
N PRO A 286 1.82 -27.14 -4.20
CA PRO A 286 3.10 -27.01 -4.90
C PRO A 286 3.83 -25.73 -4.48
N SER A 287 5.16 -25.71 -4.62
CA SER A 287 5.92 -24.50 -4.27
C SER A 287 5.46 -23.32 -5.13
N LYS A 288 5.50 -22.10 -4.60
CA LYS A 288 5.11 -20.91 -5.37
C LYS A 288 5.88 -20.75 -6.68
N GLN A 289 7.12 -21.23 -6.71
CA GLN A 289 7.95 -21.27 -7.92
C GLN A 289 7.37 -22.20 -8.99
N ASP A 290 6.91 -23.39 -8.58
CA ASP A 290 6.30 -24.37 -9.48
C ASP A 290 4.98 -23.84 -10.06
N LEU A 291 4.24 -23.05 -9.30
CA LEU A 291 2.99 -22.41 -9.74
C LEU A 291 3.22 -21.25 -10.71
N LEU A 292 4.33 -20.52 -10.58
CA LEU A 292 4.72 -19.52 -11.57
C LEU A 292 5.01 -20.16 -12.94
N TRP A 293 5.62 -21.34 -12.94
CA TRP A 293 5.80 -22.14 -14.17
C TRP A 293 4.47 -22.63 -14.73
N LEU A 294 3.56 -23.14 -13.88
CA LEU A 294 2.20 -23.50 -14.30
C LEU A 294 1.50 -22.32 -14.98
N LEU A 295 1.53 -21.14 -14.37
CA LEU A 295 0.93 -19.94 -14.91
C LEU A 295 1.54 -19.56 -16.27
N ALA A 296 2.87 -19.55 -16.40
CA ALA A 296 3.54 -19.22 -17.65
C ALA A 296 3.18 -20.20 -18.79
N HIS A 297 3.16 -21.50 -18.51
CA HIS A 297 2.76 -22.50 -19.49
C HIS A 297 1.27 -22.41 -19.84
N PHE A 298 0.40 -22.15 -18.86
CA PHE A 298 -1.03 -21.98 -19.08
C PHE A 298 -1.33 -20.77 -19.98
N ILE A 299 -0.63 -19.63 -19.78
CA ILE A 299 -0.71 -18.46 -20.66
C ILE A 299 -0.29 -18.83 -22.10
N SER A 300 0.80 -19.59 -22.24
CA SER A 300 1.28 -20.02 -23.57
C SER A 300 0.29 -20.94 -24.29
N ILE A 301 -0.45 -21.79 -23.56
CA ILE A 301 -1.47 -22.68 -24.14
C ILE A 301 -2.69 -21.87 -24.58
N GLY A 302 -3.20 -20.99 -23.73
CA GLY A 302 -4.40 -20.19 -24.04
C GLY A 302 -4.23 -19.29 -25.25
N ARG A 303 -3.05 -18.68 -25.43
CA ARG A 303 -2.76 -17.86 -26.62
C ARG A 303 -2.72 -18.64 -27.94
N ALA A 304 -2.47 -19.94 -27.89
CA ALA A 304 -2.29 -20.77 -29.10
C ALA A 304 -3.59 -21.44 -29.59
N SER A 305 -4.59 -21.64 -28.72
CA SER A 305 -5.89 -22.22 -29.07
C SER A 305 -6.93 -21.78 -28.04
N LEU A 306 -7.62 -20.70 -28.32
CA LEU A 306 -8.77 -20.26 -27.53
C LEU A 306 -10.05 -20.59 -28.32
N ASP A 307 -10.85 -21.53 -27.81
CA ASP A 307 -12.20 -21.77 -28.33
C ASP A 307 -13.14 -20.69 -27.75
N PRO A 308 -14.02 -20.04 -28.54
CA PRO A 308 -14.89 -18.96 -28.06
C PRO A 308 -15.79 -19.35 -26.88
N SER A 309 -16.18 -20.62 -26.78
CA SER A 309 -17.02 -21.13 -25.69
C SER A 309 -16.28 -21.39 -24.38
N ALA A 310 -14.94 -21.43 -24.39
CA ALA A 310 -14.10 -21.76 -23.24
C ALA A 310 -13.47 -20.52 -22.55
N GLU A 311 -13.75 -19.32 -23.07
CA GLU A 311 -13.01 -18.10 -22.73
C GLU A 311 -13.23 -17.62 -21.30
N PHE A 312 -14.48 -17.64 -20.80
CA PHE A 312 -14.75 -17.28 -19.40
C PHE A 312 -14.13 -18.28 -18.41
N ALA A 313 -14.11 -19.57 -18.75
CA ALA A 313 -13.44 -20.58 -17.91
C ALA A 313 -11.92 -20.33 -17.87
N TYR A 314 -11.32 -20.00 -19.02
CA TYR A 314 -9.91 -19.66 -19.11
C TYR A 314 -9.55 -18.38 -18.32
N LEU A 315 -10.32 -17.30 -18.49
CA LEU A 315 -10.13 -16.05 -17.76
C LEU A 315 -10.28 -16.24 -16.25
N ASN A 316 -11.25 -17.05 -15.80
CA ASN A 316 -11.44 -17.33 -14.38
C ASN A 316 -10.27 -18.14 -13.81
N ALA A 317 -9.78 -19.14 -14.56
CA ALA A 317 -8.59 -19.89 -14.16
C ALA A 317 -7.33 -19.01 -14.10
N LEU A 318 -7.16 -18.04 -15.02
CA LEU A 318 -6.09 -17.05 -14.96
C LEU A 318 -6.23 -16.13 -13.75
N LEU A 319 -7.43 -15.60 -13.50
CA LEU A 319 -7.72 -14.72 -12.38
C LEU A 319 -7.34 -15.36 -11.05
N ILE A 320 -7.76 -16.61 -10.81
CA ILE A 320 -7.46 -17.35 -9.58
C ILE A 320 -5.95 -17.53 -9.39
N GLN A 321 -5.24 -17.95 -10.45
CA GLN A 321 -3.79 -18.16 -10.41
C GLN A 321 -3.01 -16.85 -10.17
N LEU A 322 -3.36 -15.78 -10.89
CA LEU A 322 -2.75 -14.46 -10.75
C LEU A 322 -3.01 -13.86 -9.38
N THR A 323 -4.23 -14.00 -8.86
CA THR A 323 -4.59 -13.51 -7.52
C THR A 323 -3.71 -14.16 -6.45
N HIS A 324 -3.51 -15.49 -6.56
CA HIS A 324 -2.67 -16.23 -5.62
C HIS A 324 -1.17 -15.87 -5.70
N LEU A 325 -0.66 -15.58 -6.91
CA LEU A 325 0.75 -15.30 -7.15
C LEU A 325 1.10 -13.81 -7.20
N SER A 326 0.12 -12.92 -7.04
CA SER A 326 0.24 -11.46 -7.20
C SER A 326 1.40 -10.82 -6.43
N SER A 327 1.54 -11.15 -5.14
CA SER A 327 2.60 -10.63 -4.28
C SER A 327 4.01 -11.02 -4.74
N ASP A 328 4.21 -12.28 -5.14
CA ASP A 328 5.50 -12.78 -5.63
C ASP A 328 5.84 -12.22 -7.02
N ILE A 329 4.85 -12.06 -7.91
CA ILE A 329 5.04 -11.46 -9.24
C ILE A 329 5.48 -10.00 -9.08
N SER A 330 4.76 -9.23 -8.26
CA SER A 330 5.01 -7.80 -8.04
C SER A 330 6.41 -7.53 -7.50
N LEU A 331 6.91 -8.37 -6.58
CA LEU A 331 8.25 -8.23 -6.00
C LEU A 331 9.40 -8.64 -6.94
N ARG A 332 9.19 -9.64 -7.80
CA ARG A 332 10.28 -10.26 -8.59
C ARG A 332 10.40 -9.78 -10.03
N ILE A 333 9.37 -9.11 -10.58
CA ILE A 333 9.38 -8.70 -11.98
C ILE A 333 10.23 -7.46 -12.27
N SER A 334 10.42 -6.61 -11.25
CA SER A 334 11.27 -5.41 -11.32
C SER A 334 11.98 -5.22 -9.97
N PRO A 335 13.16 -5.84 -9.73
CA PRO A 335 13.93 -5.54 -8.53
C PRO A 335 14.29 -4.06 -8.54
N THR A 336 13.71 -3.28 -7.62
CA THR A 336 13.94 -1.84 -7.53
C THR A 336 15.44 -1.58 -7.27
N ALA A 337 16.08 -0.80 -8.14
CA ALA A 337 17.50 -0.43 -8.02
C ALA A 337 17.80 0.53 -6.84
N ASN A 338 16.83 0.78 -5.94
CA ASN A 338 16.95 1.73 -4.82
C ASN A 338 17.28 1.07 -3.48
N ALA A 339 18.19 0.09 -3.47
CA ALA A 339 18.81 -0.46 -2.26
C ALA A 339 20.23 0.10 -2.03
N GLY A 340 20.55 1.28 -2.58
CA GLY A 340 21.77 2.03 -2.26
C GLY A 340 21.50 3.09 -1.20
N GLY A 341 21.39 2.71 0.08
CA GLY A 341 21.19 3.70 1.14
C GLY A 341 20.81 3.14 2.51
N SER A 342 21.73 2.42 3.15
CA SER A 342 21.99 2.33 4.61
C SER A 342 22.52 0.93 4.92
N MET A 343 23.75 0.89 5.43
CA MET A 343 24.37 -0.29 6.02
C MET A 343 23.73 -0.51 7.39
N ASP A 344 22.60 -1.22 7.43
CA ASP A 344 22.17 -1.90 8.65
C ASP A 344 22.01 -3.39 8.35
N SER A 345 22.88 -4.17 8.99
CA SER A 345 22.96 -5.62 8.91
C SER A 345 21.74 -6.28 9.54
N ASN A 346 20.91 -6.92 8.72
CA ASN A 346 20.18 -8.12 9.10
C ASN A 346 19.79 -8.94 7.87
N ASP A 347 20.12 -10.23 7.90
CA ASP A 347 19.93 -11.23 6.86
C ASP A 347 18.48 -11.36 6.37
N ASN A 348 18.15 -10.74 5.23
CA ASN A 348 17.07 -11.20 4.34
C ASN A 348 17.62 -11.20 2.92
N ALA A 349 17.89 -12.38 2.38
CA ALA A 349 18.38 -12.55 1.01
C ALA A 349 17.44 -11.84 0.01
N ALA A 350 18.01 -10.97 -0.83
CA ALA A 350 17.26 -10.28 -1.88
C ALA A 350 16.47 -11.28 -2.76
N PRO A 351 15.23 -10.95 -3.16
CA PRO A 351 14.41 -11.86 -3.96
C PRO A 351 15.09 -12.15 -5.32
N GLN A 352 15.21 -13.43 -5.67
CA GLN A 352 15.76 -13.85 -6.97
C GLN A 352 14.87 -13.34 -8.13
N PRO A 353 15.46 -12.82 -9.22
CA PRO A 353 14.71 -12.36 -10.39
C PRO A 353 13.97 -13.52 -11.08
N LEU A 354 12.86 -13.22 -11.77
CA LEU A 354 12.12 -14.20 -12.55
C LEU A 354 12.93 -14.71 -13.75
N GLU A 355 12.75 -15.98 -14.09
CA GLU A 355 13.34 -16.58 -15.29
C GLU A 355 12.82 -15.90 -16.58
N PRO A 356 13.64 -15.79 -17.64
CA PRO A 356 13.29 -15.04 -18.85
C PRO A 356 12.00 -15.50 -19.53
N PHE A 357 11.73 -16.81 -19.57
CA PHE A 357 10.50 -17.35 -20.17
C PHE A 357 9.26 -16.92 -19.38
N VAL A 358 9.28 -17.09 -18.05
CA VAL A 358 8.17 -16.71 -17.15
C VAL A 358 7.93 -15.20 -17.23
N SER A 359 8.99 -14.38 -17.19
CA SER A 359 8.89 -12.93 -17.36
C SER A 359 8.27 -12.55 -18.70
N LYS A 360 8.72 -13.16 -19.81
CA LYS A 360 8.15 -12.90 -21.15
C LYS A 360 6.66 -13.22 -21.21
N GLN A 361 6.23 -14.39 -20.71
CA GLN A 361 4.80 -14.76 -20.76
C GLN A 361 3.94 -13.84 -19.90
N LEU A 362 4.41 -13.48 -18.70
CA LEU A 362 3.71 -12.55 -17.82
C LEU A 362 3.61 -11.14 -18.43
N LEU A 363 4.70 -10.60 -18.97
CA LEU A 363 4.70 -9.29 -19.63
C LEU A 363 3.80 -9.28 -20.87
N SER A 364 3.70 -10.42 -21.57
CA SER A 364 2.84 -10.57 -22.75
C SER A 364 1.34 -10.39 -22.47
N LEU A 365 0.90 -10.53 -21.21
CA LEU A 365 -0.48 -10.25 -20.78
C LEU A 365 -0.79 -8.75 -20.73
N VAL A 366 0.23 -7.95 -20.47
CA VAL A 366 0.13 -6.49 -20.35
C VAL A 366 0.37 -5.81 -21.70
N ASP A 367 1.11 -6.46 -22.60
CA ASP A 367 1.38 -5.99 -23.97
C ASP A 367 0.12 -5.68 -24.78
N HIS A 368 0.24 -4.80 -25.78
CA HIS A 368 -0.87 -4.30 -26.60
C HIS A 368 -1.74 -5.44 -27.15
N ASP A 369 -1.13 -6.45 -27.77
CA ASP A 369 -1.83 -7.61 -28.33
C ASP A 369 -2.55 -8.45 -27.25
N GLY A 370 -1.98 -8.51 -26.04
CA GLY A 370 -2.57 -9.22 -24.90
C GLY A 370 -3.85 -8.56 -24.42
N ILE A 371 -3.83 -7.24 -24.22
CA ILE A 371 -5.01 -6.48 -23.78
C ILE A 371 -6.07 -6.43 -24.89
N SER A 372 -5.66 -6.13 -26.13
CA SER A 372 -6.57 -6.01 -27.28
C SER A 372 -7.29 -7.32 -27.56
N SER A 373 -6.57 -8.46 -27.51
CA SER A 373 -7.20 -9.78 -27.67
C SER A 373 -8.27 -10.02 -26.59
N VAL A 374 -7.96 -9.82 -25.30
CA VAL A 374 -8.92 -10.02 -24.21
C VAL A 374 -10.18 -9.16 -24.39
N LEU A 375 -10.04 -7.90 -24.82
CA LEU A 375 -11.17 -6.99 -25.05
C LEU A 375 -11.99 -7.38 -26.30
N GLN A 376 -11.34 -7.80 -27.39
CA GLN A 376 -12.02 -8.30 -28.59
C GLN A 376 -12.82 -9.58 -28.29
N HIS A 377 -12.21 -10.53 -27.57
CA HIS A 377 -12.85 -11.77 -27.10
C HIS A 377 -14.07 -11.47 -26.22
N PHE A 378 -13.94 -10.52 -25.28
CA PHE A 378 -15.06 -10.06 -24.46
C PHE A 378 -16.19 -9.44 -25.29
N SER A 379 -15.86 -8.61 -26.28
CA SER A 379 -16.85 -7.99 -27.18
C SER A 379 -17.59 -9.00 -28.05
N SER A 380 -16.91 -10.01 -28.62
CA SER A 380 -17.58 -11.04 -29.41
C SER A 380 -18.60 -11.83 -28.59
N ASN A 381 -18.31 -12.07 -27.31
CA ASN A 381 -19.23 -12.77 -26.42
C ASN A 381 -20.41 -11.87 -26.00
N LEU A 382 -20.17 -10.58 -25.71
CA LEU A 382 -21.22 -9.59 -25.46
C LEU A 382 -22.22 -9.46 -26.62
N ALA A 383 -21.75 -9.58 -27.87
CA ALA A 383 -22.62 -9.53 -29.04
C ALA A 383 -23.50 -10.79 -29.19
N SER A 384 -23.10 -11.91 -28.56
CA SER A 384 -23.81 -13.18 -28.64
C SER A 384 -24.89 -13.38 -27.58
N SER A 385 -24.77 -12.73 -26.42
CA SER A 385 -25.76 -12.76 -25.33
C SER A 385 -26.55 -11.44 -25.21
N ALA A 386 -27.85 -11.49 -25.50
CA ALA A 386 -28.74 -10.31 -25.49
C ALA A 386 -29.11 -9.82 -24.08
N SER A 387 -28.80 -10.58 -23.03
CA SER A 387 -28.90 -10.17 -21.63
C SER A 387 -27.50 -9.88 -21.12
N THR A 388 -27.28 -8.67 -20.61
CA THR A 388 -26.08 -8.23 -19.90
C THR A 388 -25.55 -9.29 -18.91
N ASP A 389 -24.60 -10.13 -19.33
CA ASP A 389 -23.99 -11.13 -18.46
C ASP A 389 -23.07 -10.40 -17.46
N SER A 390 -23.67 -9.92 -16.37
CA SER A 390 -23.01 -9.26 -15.23
C SER A 390 -21.78 -10.05 -14.76
N TYR A 391 -21.86 -11.38 -14.83
CA TYR A 391 -20.76 -12.30 -14.52
C TYR A 391 -19.53 -12.10 -15.41
N GLY A 392 -19.70 -12.02 -16.73
CA GLY A 392 -18.58 -11.86 -17.67
C GLY A 392 -17.87 -10.52 -17.50
N THR A 393 -18.62 -9.45 -17.24
CA THR A 393 -18.04 -8.11 -16.96
C THR A 393 -17.30 -8.10 -15.62
N SER A 394 -17.87 -8.70 -14.58
CA SER A 394 -17.23 -8.85 -13.28
C SER A 394 -15.92 -9.63 -13.37
N LEU A 395 -15.88 -10.69 -14.18
CA LEU A 395 -14.69 -11.50 -14.39
C LEU A 395 -13.58 -10.70 -15.07
N LEU A 396 -13.92 -9.96 -16.13
CA LEU A 396 -13.00 -9.03 -16.78
C LEU A 396 -12.51 -7.97 -15.79
N ALA A 397 -13.40 -7.42 -14.97
CA ALA A 397 -13.04 -6.42 -13.98
C ALA A 397 -12.05 -6.96 -12.93
N GLY A 398 -12.31 -8.16 -12.40
CA GLY A 398 -11.39 -8.86 -11.48
C GLY A 398 -10.03 -9.15 -12.12
N TYR A 399 -10.01 -9.57 -13.38
CA TYR A 399 -8.78 -9.82 -14.13
C TYR A 399 -7.94 -8.54 -14.29
N ILE A 400 -8.54 -7.44 -14.72
CA ILE A 400 -7.84 -6.16 -14.92
C ILE A 400 -7.29 -5.63 -13.59
N LEU A 401 -8.09 -5.64 -12.52
CA LEU A 401 -7.64 -5.22 -11.18
C LEU A 401 -6.44 -6.07 -10.71
N THR A 402 -6.49 -7.38 -10.94
CA THR A 402 -5.40 -8.29 -10.56
C THR A 402 -4.14 -8.03 -11.38
N LEU A 403 -4.25 -7.71 -12.67
CA LEU A 403 -3.10 -7.29 -13.48
C LEU A 403 -2.47 -6.00 -12.94
N LEU A 404 -3.29 -4.99 -12.60
CA LEU A 404 -2.76 -3.73 -12.05
C LEU A 404 -2.00 -3.95 -10.73
N HIS A 405 -2.43 -4.91 -9.90
CA HIS A 405 -1.72 -5.31 -8.68
C HIS A 405 -0.44 -6.12 -8.96
N CYS A 406 -0.43 -6.98 -9.97
CA CYS A 406 0.75 -7.78 -10.34
C CYS A 406 1.89 -6.94 -10.93
N PHE A 407 1.56 -5.84 -11.64
CA PHE A 407 2.52 -5.02 -12.38
C PHE A 407 2.49 -3.53 -11.96
N PRO A 408 2.78 -3.18 -10.68
CA PRO A 408 2.65 -1.80 -10.21
C PRO A 408 3.56 -0.80 -10.93
N THR A 409 4.77 -1.22 -11.35
CA THR A 409 5.74 -0.37 -12.07
C THR A 409 5.28 0.01 -13.47
N ARG A 410 4.42 -0.81 -14.09
CA ARG A 410 3.85 -0.58 -15.43
C ARG A 410 2.36 -0.23 -15.39
N ALA A 411 1.78 -0.06 -14.20
CA ALA A 411 0.35 0.13 -14.05
C ALA A 411 -0.19 1.35 -14.81
N ASP A 412 0.59 2.43 -14.93
CA ASP A 412 0.20 3.61 -15.73
C ASP A 412 0.13 3.31 -17.24
N ASP A 413 1.04 2.50 -17.76
CA ASP A 413 1.05 2.06 -19.16
C ASP A 413 -0.08 1.05 -19.42
N THR A 414 -0.34 0.12 -18.49
CA THR A 414 -1.51 -0.77 -18.52
C THR A 414 -2.82 0.02 -18.53
N ARG A 415 -2.99 1.00 -17.63
CA ARG A 415 -4.19 1.86 -17.59
C ARG A 415 -4.33 2.69 -18.86
N MET A 416 -3.22 3.20 -19.41
CA MET A 416 -3.22 3.91 -20.68
C MET A 416 -3.74 3.03 -21.82
N ARG A 417 -3.31 1.78 -21.89
CA ARG A 417 -3.78 0.83 -22.90
C ARG A 417 -5.28 0.58 -22.80
N PHE A 418 -5.80 0.33 -21.60
CA PHE A 418 -7.25 0.20 -21.38
C PHE A 418 -8.05 1.47 -21.70
N PHE A 419 -7.44 2.64 -21.56
CA PHE A 419 -8.01 3.92 -21.96
C PHE A 419 -8.00 4.13 -23.49
N VAL A 420 -6.96 3.65 -24.19
CA VAL A 420 -6.84 3.75 -25.65
C VAL A 420 -7.77 2.76 -26.37
N GLU A 421 -8.01 1.59 -25.79
CA GLU A 421 -8.85 0.56 -26.38
C GLU A 421 -10.35 0.93 -26.37
N GLN A 422 -11.07 0.48 -27.40
CA GLN A 422 -12.52 0.67 -27.53
C GLN A 422 -13.23 -0.68 -27.54
N ILE A 423 -14.38 -0.76 -26.87
CA ILE A 423 -15.21 -1.96 -26.85
C ILE A 423 -16.28 -1.82 -27.93
N PRO A 424 -16.29 -2.70 -28.96
CA PRO A 424 -17.40 -2.77 -29.91
C PRO A 424 -18.67 -3.19 -29.17
N THR A 425 -19.70 -2.36 -29.23
CA THR A 425 -21.05 -2.67 -28.74
C THR A 425 -22.04 -2.62 -29.91
N ALA A 426 -23.25 -3.19 -29.72
CA ALA A 426 -24.29 -3.20 -30.75
C ALA A 426 -24.73 -1.80 -31.23
N SER A 427 -24.48 -0.76 -30.42
CA SER A 427 -24.77 0.65 -30.73
C SER A 427 -23.56 1.46 -31.21
N GLY A 428 -22.39 0.82 -31.38
CA GLY A 428 -21.13 1.45 -31.82
C GLY A 428 -19.93 1.12 -30.91
N SER A 429 -18.74 1.56 -31.27
CA SER A 429 -17.55 1.44 -30.41
C SER A 429 -17.58 2.49 -29.31
N ILE A 430 -17.55 2.05 -28.04
CA ILE A 430 -17.59 2.92 -26.86
C ILE A 430 -16.27 2.76 -26.08
N SER A 431 -15.76 3.83 -25.48
CA SER A 431 -14.61 3.77 -24.57
C SER A 431 -14.88 2.81 -23.40
N THR A 432 -13.87 2.06 -22.95
CA THR A 432 -13.96 1.15 -21.79
C THR A 432 -14.58 1.82 -20.55
N ILE A 433 -14.25 3.08 -20.27
CA ILE A 433 -14.71 3.80 -19.08
C ILE A 433 -16.21 4.11 -19.14
N LYS A 434 -16.72 4.61 -20.28
CA LYS A 434 -18.17 4.83 -20.48
C LYS A 434 -18.96 3.52 -20.40
N PHE A 435 -18.40 2.43 -20.93
CA PHE A 435 -19.01 1.11 -20.83
C PHE A 435 -19.12 0.67 -19.36
N LEU A 436 -18.04 0.77 -18.60
CA LEU A 436 -18.04 0.45 -17.17
C LEU A 436 -18.97 1.35 -16.36
N TRP A 437 -19.06 2.65 -16.69
CA TRP A 437 -20.02 3.58 -16.07
C TRP A 437 -21.48 3.13 -16.30
N HIS A 438 -21.83 2.74 -17.53
CA HIS A 438 -23.18 2.29 -17.86
C HIS A 438 -23.59 1.06 -17.03
N ILE A 439 -22.67 0.11 -16.85
CA ILE A 439 -22.89 -1.08 -16.04
C ILE A 439 -22.95 -0.73 -14.56
N MET A 440 -22.01 0.08 -14.06
CA MET A 440 -21.98 0.53 -12.67
C MET A 440 -23.31 1.18 -12.26
N ARG A 441 -23.89 2.04 -13.11
CA ARG A 441 -25.18 2.70 -12.84
C ARG A 441 -26.36 1.72 -12.73
N GLN A 442 -26.26 0.54 -13.35
CA GLN A 442 -27.30 -0.49 -13.30
C GLN A 442 -27.16 -1.43 -12.08
N THR A 443 -26.04 -1.35 -11.34
CA THR A 443 -25.80 -2.22 -10.19
C THR A 443 -26.73 -1.91 -9.02
N MET A 444 -27.08 -2.95 -8.26
CA MET A 444 -27.89 -2.83 -7.06
C MET A 444 -27.14 -2.06 -5.96
N VAL A 445 -25.83 -2.30 -5.80
CA VAL A 445 -24.99 -1.59 -4.83
C VAL A 445 -25.01 -0.08 -5.08
N PHE A 446 -24.82 0.37 -6.33
CA PHE A 446 -24.81 1.80 -6.65
C PHE A 446 -26.18 2.46 -6.41
N THR A 447 -27.26 1.85 -6.93
CA THR A 447 -28.62 2.40 -6.82
C THR A 447 -29.14 2.46 -5.38
N LYS A 448 -28.79 1.49 -4.53
CA LYS A 448 -29.15 1.49 -3.11
C LYS A 448 -28.42 2.60 -2.33
N MET A 449 -27.14 2.80 -2.62
CA MET A 449 -26.29 3.82 -1.98
C MET A 449 -26.63 5.25 -2.43
N GLU A 450 -27.09 5.42 -3.67
CA GLU A 450 -27.57 6.69 -4.22
C GLU A 450 -28.91 7.11 -3.60
N ASN A 451 -29.90 6.20 -3.59
CA ASN A 451 -31.26 6.52 -3.13
C ASN A 451 -31.42 6.48 -1.60
N GLY A 452 -30.42 6.01 -0.86
CA GLY A 452 -30.49 5.85 0.60
C GLY A 452 -31.52 4.81 1.05
N SER A 453 -31.88 3.85 0.19
CA SER A 453 -32.93 2.85 0.46
C SER A 453 -32.55 1.81 1.51
N GLU A 454 -31.25 1.55 1.66
CA GLU A 454 -30.66 0.64 2.63
C GLU A 454 -29.55 1.40 3.36
N SER A 455 -29.24 1.03 4.61
CA SER A 455 -28.18 1.74 5.33
C SER A 455 -26.83 1.49 4.64
N PRO A 456 -26.05 2.55 4.33
CA PRO A 456 -24.75 2.39 3.68
C PRO A 456 -23.76 1.48 4.44
N VAL A 457 -23.94 1.33 5.75
CA VAL A 457 -23.13 0.47 6.62
C VAL A 457 -23.36 -1.01 6.32
N GLU A 458 -24.61 -1.43 6.14
CA GLU A 458 -24.96 -2.84 5.89
C GLU A 458 -24.36 -3.32 4.56
N ILE A 459 -24.39 -2.48 3.52
CA ILE A 459 -23.84 -2.80 2.19
C ILE A 459 -22.32 -3.01 2.27
N VAL A 460 -21.60 -2.07 2.90
CA VAL A 460 -20.13 -2.18 3.05
C VAL A 460 -19.77 -3.34 3.99
N SER A 461 -20.53 -3.54 5.07
CA SER A 461 -20.31 -4.65 6.00
C SER A 461 -20.48 -6.01 5.34
N ARG A 462 -21.47 -6.19 4.45
CA ARG A 462 -21.65 -7.43 3.67
C ARG A 462 -20.48 -7.70 2.72
N TYR A 463 -19.94 -6.68 2.05
CA TYR A 463 -18.73 -6.82 1.24
C TYR A 463 -17.53 -7.31 2.06
N LEU A 464 -17.31 -6.74 3.24
CA LEU A 464 -16.17 -7.04 4.11
C LEU A 464 -16.32 -8.34 4.92
N SER A 465 -17.55 -8.77 5.26
CA SER A 465 -17.82 -9.96 6.08
C SER A 465 -17.86 -11.27 5.29
N THR A 466 -18.18 -11.21 4.00
CA THR A 466 -18.38 -12.44 3.22
C THR A 466 -17.07 -13.23 3.11
N ALA A 467 -17.09 -14.47 3.60
CA ALA A 467 -15.92 -15.33 3.59
C ALA A 467 -15.43 -15.56 2.15
N PRO A 468 -14.11 -15.62 1.91
CA PRO A 468 -13.53 -15.86 0.59
C PRO A 468 -13.76 -17.32 0.20
N SER A 469 -14.97 -17.62 -0.27
CA SER A 469 -15.37 -18.91 -0.80
C SER A 469 -15.38 -18.80 -2.32
N VAL A 470 -14.52 -19.59 -2.98
CA VAL A 470 -14.38 -19.65 -4.45
C VAL A 470 -15.62 -20.26 -5.13
N ALA A 471 -16.52 -20.90 -4.36
CA ALA A 471 -17.58 -21.74 -4.90
C ALA A 471 -18.88 -20.97 -5.24
N GLU A 472 -19.19 -19.86 -4.56
CA GLU A 472 -20.40 -19.07 -4.80
C GLU A 472 -20.10 -17.57 -4.55
N GLU A 473 -19.67 -16.85 -5.58
CA GLU A 473 -19.52 -15.39 -5.51
C GLU A 473 -20.90 -14.73 -5.42
N SER A 474 -21.10 -13.87 -4.42
CA SER A 474 -22.36 -13.11 -4.32
C SER A 474 -22.48 -12.10 -5.46
N ILE A 475 -23.71 -11.79 -5.89
CA ILE A 475 -23.97 -10.78 -6.93
C ILE A 475 -23.34 -9.43 -6.53
N GLU A 476 -23.39 -9.05 -5.25
CA GLU A 476 -22.79 -7.80 -4.75
C GLU A 476 -21.26 -7.80 -4.87
N GLU A 477 -20.58 -8.93 -4.65
CA GLU A 477 -19.12 -9.02 -4.88
C GLU A 477 -18.75 -8.80 -6.35
N GLN A 478 -19.58 -9.31 -7.26
CA GLN A 478 -19.39 -9.11 -8.69
C GLN A 478 -19.56 -7.64 -9.06
N GLU A 479 -20.59 -6.98 -8.52
CA GLU A 479 -20.82 -5.54 -8.71
C GLU A 479 -19.67 -4.69 -8.16
N TRP A 480 -19.14 -5.01 -6.97
CA TRP A 480 -18.01 -4.29 -6.38
C TRP A 480 -16.74 -4.36 -7.24
N ARG A 481 -16.45 -5.48 -7.93
CA ARG A 481 -15.30 -5.56 -8.86
C ARG A 481 -15.43 -4.55 -9.99
N VAL A 482 -16.64 -4.42 -10.55
CA VAL A 482 -16.93 -3.46 -11.63
C VAL A 482 -16.81 -2.02 -11.12
N ILE A 483 -17.38 -1.73 -9.94
CA ILE A 483 -17.30 -0.40 -9.30
C ILE A 483 -15.84 -0.01 -9.07
N LEU A 484 -15.03 -0.91 -8.49
CA LEU A 484 -13.63 -0.64 -8.18
C LEU A 484 -12.80 -0.42 -9.45
N LEU A 485 -12.99 -1.25 -10.49
CA LEU A 485 -12.31 -1.04 -11.76
C LEU A 485 -12.70 0.30 -12.40
N PHE A 486 -13.99 0.65 -12.41
CA PHE A 486 -14.43 1.94 -12.91
C PHE A 486 -13.76 3.08 -12.17
N LEU A 487 -13.76 3.07 -10.83
CA LEU A 487 -13.14 4.13 -10.02
C LEU A 487 -11.62 4.22 -10.25
N GLU A 488 -10.93 3.09 -10.41
CA GLU A 488 -9.49 3.08 -10.68
C GLU A 488 -9.16 3.67 -12.07
N LEU A 489 -9.91 3.29 -13.11
CA LEU A 489 -9.71 3.85 -14.45
C LEU A 489 -10.18 5.31 -14.55
N TYR A 490 -11.26 5.67 -13.85
CA TYR A 490 -11.78 7.03 -13.85
C TYR A 490 -10.86 7.99 -13.08
N THR A 491 -10.29 7.58 -11.94
CA THR A 491 -9.24 8.36 -11.25
C THR A 491 -8.00 8.55 -12.11
N PHE A 492 -7.62 7.53 -12.90
CA PHE A 492 -6.55 7.66 -13.89
C PHE A 492 -6.88 8.70 -14.96
N VAL A 493 -8.10 8.72 -15.50
CA VAL A 493 -8.53 9.75 -16.46
C VAL A 493 -8.61 11.13 -15.83
N LEU A 494 -9.16 11.26 -14.62
CA LEU A 494 -9.21 12.53 -13.89
C LEU A 494 -7.81 13.10 -13.63
N ARG A 495 -6.77 12.27 -13.55
CA ARG A 495 -5.37 12.72 -13.41
C ARG A 495 -4.82 13.28 -14.71
N LEU A 496 -5.24 12.74 -15.86
CA LEU A 496 -4.75 13.12 -17.18
C LEU A 496 -5.58 14.24 -17.84
N SER A 497 -6.84 14.41 -17.45
CA SER A 497 -7.72 15.47 -17.94
C SER A 497 -7.38 16.82 -17.32
N ASP A 498 -7.47 17.88 -18.11
CA ASP A 498 -7.49 19.26 -17.60
C ASP A 498 -8.93 19.63 -17.17
N ASP A 499 -9.14 20.87 -16.72
CA ASP A 499 -10.48 21.34 -16.37
C ASP A 499 -11.38 21.47 -17.62
N GLU A 500 -10.84 21.91 -18.77
CA GLU A 500 -11.58 22.02 -20.03
C GLU A 500 -12.16 20.67 -20.52
N ASP A 501 -11.36 19.60 -20.51
CA ASP A 501 -11.85 18.29 -20.93
C ASP A 501 -12.91 17.74 -19.96
N PHE A 502 -12.77 17.99 -18.66
CA PHE A 502 -13.73 17.55 -17.65
C PHE A 502 -15.08 18.26 -17.81
N PHE A 503 -15.08 19.59 -17.97
CA PHE A 503 -16.30 20.38 -18.10
C PHE A 503 -16.97 20.26 -19.48
N SER A 504 -16.23 19.85 -20.51
CA SER A 504 -16.79 19.66 -21.87
C SER A 504 -17.99 18.70 -21.92
N GLY A 505 -18.02 17.65 -21.09
CA GLY A 505 -19.14 16.71 -21.00
C GLY A 505 -20.35 17.23 -20.24
N MET A 506 -20.17 18.25 -19.41
CA MET A 506 -21.23 18.85 -18.60
C MET A 506 -22.00 19.92 -19.39
N THR A 507 -21.35 20.59 -20.34
CA THR A 507 -21.92 21.68 -21.14
C THR A 507 -22.28 21.21 -22.56
N THR A 508 -23.19 20.24 -22.68
CA THR A 508 -23.64 19.67 -23.97
C THR A 508 -24.44 20.63 -24.86
N GLN A 509 -24.63 21.90 -24.47
CA GLN A 509 -25.51 22.83 -25.20
C GLN A 509 -24.83 23.86 -26.12
N ILE A 510 -23.49 23.99 -26.15
CA ILE A 510 -22.85 25.14 -26.87
C ILE A 510 -21.76 24.76 -27.89
N ILE A 511 -21.21 23.54 -27.88
CA ILE A 511 -20.14 23.17 -28.83
C ILE A 511 -20.69 22.20 -29.89
N GLU A 512 -21.57 22.71 -30.74
CA GLU A 512 -21.81 22.11 -32.06
C GLU A 512 -20.82 22.69 -33.08
N THR A 513 -20.18 21.78 -33.80
CA THR A 513 -19.39 21.97 -35.04
C THR A 513 -17.93 22.44 -34.89
N ASN A 514 -16.99 21.54 -35.26
CA ASN A 514 -15.64 21.82 -35.79
C ASN A 514 -14.38 21.56 -34.95
N SER A 515 -14.41 20.83 -33.83
CA SER A 515 -13.17 20.25 -33.29
C SER A 515 -13.30 18.74 -33.10
N SER A 516 -12.31 17.98 -33.60
CA SER A 516 -12.18 16.56 -33.32
C SER A 516 -12.28 16.33 -31.81
N THR A 517 -13.30 15.61 -31.36
CA THR A 517 -13.51 15.34 -29.94
C THR A 517 -12.32 14.53 -29.42
N SER A 518 -11.54 15.12 -28.51
CA SER A 518 -10.43 14.39 -27.89
C SER A 518 -11.01 13.22 -27.08
N ARG A 519 -10.31 12.07 -27.06
CA ARG A 519 -10.78 10.87 -26.32
C ARG A 519 -11.02 11.11 -24.83
N LEU A 520 -10.29 12.05 -24.22
CA LEU A 520 -10.53 12.47 -22.83
C LEU A 520 -11.91 13.10 -22.66
N ARG A 521 -12.36 13.94 -23.61
CA ARG A 521 -13.72 14.50 -23.61
C ARG A 521 -14.77 13.42 -23.81
N GLU A 522 -14.47 12.40 -24.59
CA GLU A 522 -15.36 11.24 -24.71
C GLU A 522 -15.49 10.48 -23.38
N CYS A 523 -14.55 10.55 -22.46
CA CYS A 523 -14.66 9.88 -21.16
C CYS A 523 -15.31 10.75 -20.07
N SER A 524 -15.68 11.99 -20.37
CA SER A 524 -16.29 12.89 -19.39
C SER A 524 -17.73 12.48 -19.04
N LEU A 525 -18.11 12.68 -17.78
CA LEU A 525 -19.45 12.40 -17.27
C LEU A 525 -20.35 13.64 -17.43
N SER A 526 -21.66 13.42 -17.59
CA SER A 526 -22.65 14.50 -17.57
C SER A 526 -22.78 15.11 -16.17
N LEU A 527 -23.35 16.32 -16.05
CA LEU A 527 -23.56 16.98 -14.76
C LEU A 527 -24.38 16.09 -13.79
N SER A 528 -25.46 15.49 -14.28
CA SER A 528 -26.28 14.58 -13.48
C SER A 528 -25.53 13.32 -13.08
N ASP A 529 -24.70 12.76 -13.96
CA ASP A 529 -23.92 11.56 -13.64
C ASP A 529 -22.82 11.85 -12.62
N ALA A 530 -22.18 13.03 -12.71
CA ALA A 530 -21.19 13.49 -11.74
C ALA A 530 -21.82 13.72 -10.35
N GLU A 531 -23.02 14.32 -10.29
CA GLU A 531 -23.77 14.48 -9.04
C GLU A 531 -24.06 13.11 -8.38
N ARG A 532 -24.56 12.14 -9.15
CA ARG A 532 -24.82 10.77 -8.64
C ARG A 532 -23.55 10.07 -8.15
N LEU A 533 -22.46 10.16 -8.91
CA LEU A 533 -21.18 9.57 -8.53
C LEU A 533 -20.65 10.20 -7.23
N THR A 534 -20.73 11.53 -7.09
CA THR A 534 -20.28 12.20 -5.87
C THR A 534 -21.13 11.83 -4.66
N MET A 535 -22.45 11.66 -4.81
CA MET A 535 -23.31 11.17 -3.74
C MET A 535 -22.94 9.75 -3.29
N PHE A 536 -22.74 8.84 -4.24
CA PHE A 536 -22.25 7.47 -3.97
C PHE A 536 -20.91 7.49 -3.22
N LEU A 537 -19.93 8.25 -3.72
CA LEU A 537 -18.59 8.33 -3.12
C LEU A 537 -18.64 8.97 -1.72
N LYS A 538 -19.42 10.04 -1.55
CA LYS A 538 -19.58 10.77 -0.29
C LYS A 538 -20.17 9.85 0.79
N ASN A 539 -21.27 9.15 0.47
CA ASN A 539 -21.93 8.21 1.40
C ASN A 539 -21.01 7.03 1.76
N THR A 540 -20.34 6.44 0.75
CA THR A 540 -19.46 5.28 0.98
C THR A 540 -18.23 5.68 1.79
N ALA A 541 -17.56 6.78 1.44
CA ALA A 541 -16.38 7.25 2.16
C ALA A 541 -16.72 7.64 3.61
N PHE A 542 -17.91 8.22 3.84
CA PHE A 542 -18.34 8.59 5.18
C PHE A 542 -18.49 7.34 6.07
N VAL A 543 -19.11 6.27 5.57
CA VAL A 543 -19.16 4.98 6.29
C VAL A 543 -17.78 4.43 6.59
N LEU A 544 -16.88 4.44 5.61
CA LEU A 544 -15.55 3.85 5.72
C LEU A 544 -14.63 4.55 6.72
N HIS A 545 -14.86 5.85 6.98
CA HIS A 545 -14.07 6.64 7.91
C HIS A 545 -14.81 6.86 9.24
N TYR A 546 -16.05 7.35 9.21
CA TYR A 546 -16.84 7.69 10.40
C TYR A 546 -17.47 6.49 11.11
N LYS A 547 -17.96 5.48 10.38
CA LYS A 547 -18.68 4.32 10.94
C LYS A 547 -17.83 3.04 11.00
N THR A 548 -16.50 3.19 11.00
CA THR A 548 -15.52 2.09 10.97
C THR A 548 -15.79 0.97 12.00
N LYS A 549 -16.29 1.31 13.19
CA LYS A 549 -16.57 0.32 14.27
C LYS A 549 -17.70 -0.66 13.96
N GLU A 550 -18.67 -0.21 13.17
CA GLU A 550 -19.81 -1.02 12.76
C GLU A 550 -19.39 -2.04 11.69
N LEU A 551 -18.15 -1.96 11.20
CA LEU A 551 -17.59 -2.86 10.20
C LEU A 551 -16.84 -4.06 10.83
N PRO A 552 -17.00 -5.26 10.25
CA PRO A 552 -16.56 -6.54 10.84
C PRO A 552 -15.03 -6.73 10.91
N GLN A 553 -14.26 -6.11 10.02
CA GLN A 553 -12.79 -6.20 10.02
C GLN A 553 -12.14 -5.39 11.15
N SER A 554 -12.76 -4.26 11.55
CA SER A 554 -12.28 -3.46 12.68
C SER A 554 -12.39 -4.21 14.01
N GLN A 555 -13.41 -5.06 14.18
CA GLN A 555 -13.62 -5.84 15.40
C GLN A 555 -12.58 -6.96 15.54
N ARG A 556 -12.20 -7.62 14.43
CA ARG A 556 -11.13 -8.64 14.43
C ARG A 556 -9.76 -8.08 14.82
N ALA A 557 -9.41 -6.89 14.33
CA ALA A 557 -8.15 -6.23 14.69
C ALA A 557 -8.10 -5.86 16.19
N ILE A 558 -9.22 -5.42 16.76
CA ILE A 558 -9.36 -5.15 18.20
C ILE A 558 -9.26 -6.44 19.02
N ASP A 559 -9.83 -7.54 18.54
CA ASP A 559 -9.78 -8.85 19.22
C ASP A 559 -8.39 -9.49 19.16
N GLU A 560 -7.63 -9.31 18.07
CA GLU A 560 -6.24 -9.76 17.97
C GLU A 560 -5.30 -8.94 18.86
N ALA A 561 -5.50 -7.63 18.94
CA ALA A 561 -4.75 -6.74 19.85
C ALA A 561 -5.05 -7.02 21.34
N THR A 562 -6.18 -7.66 21.66
CA THR A 562 -6.60 -7.94 23.05
C THR A 562 -6.33 -9.37 23.52
N LYS A 563 -5.78 -10.26 22.68
CA LYS A 563 -5.35 -11.60 23.12
C LYS A 563 -4.16 -11.51 24.10
N PRO A 564 -4.26 -12.12 25.30
CA PRO A 564 -3.20 -12.05 26.29
C PRO A 564 -2.00 -12.92 25.87
N ARG A 565 -0.84 -12.32 25.62
CA ARG A 565 0.47 -13.02 25.62
C ARG A 565 0.88 -13.40 27.05
N LEU A 566 0.03 -14.17 27.73
CA LEU A 566 0.26 -14.64 29.10
C LEU A 566 1.39 -15.70 29.16
N ASP A 567 1.74 -16.31 28.03
CA ASP A 567 2.71 -17.41 27.97
C ASP A 567 4.18 -17.00 28.15
N SER A 568 4.51 -15.70 28.06
CA SER A 568 5.90 -15.25 28.26
C SER A 568 6.30 -14.99 29.72
N TYR A 569 5.34 -14.90 30.64
CA TYR A 569 5.57 -14.36 31.99
C TYR A 569 5.68 -15.44 33.11
N LEU A 570 5.42 -16.72 32.80
CA LEU A 570 5.33 -17.79 33.82
C LEU A 570 6.56 -18.69 33.95
N GLY A 571 7.68 -18.41 33.27
CA GLY A 571 8.99 -19.00 33.62
C GLY A 571 9.03 -20.53 33.69
N LEU A 572 8.26 -21.23 32.86
CA LEU A 572 8.40 -22.67 32.65
C LEU A 572 9.33 -22.93 31.47
N GLU A 573 10.62 -22.65 31.66
CA GLU A 573 11.65 -23.17 30.78
C GLU A 573 11.94 -24.62 31.15
N HIS A 574 11.33 -25.56 30.41
CA HIS A 574 12.02 -26.73 29.85
C HIS A 574 11.01 -27.51 28.98
N SER A 575 11.01 -27.18 27.69
CA SER A 575 10.64 -28.11 26.62
C SER A 575 11.55 -27.80 25.42
N PRO A 576 11.99 -28.84 24.69
CA PRO A 576 13.16 -28.78 23.82
C PRO A 576 12.90 -27.85 22.63
N GLN A 577 13.98 -27.39 22.00
CA GLN A 577 13.96 -26.74 20.69
C GLN A 577 13.05 -27.51 19.73
N ILE A 578 11.83 -27.03 19.58
CA ILE A 578 10.98 -27.32 18.44
C ILE A 578 11.46 -26.32 17.39
N VAL A 579 12.43 -26.77 16.59
CA VAL A 579 12.42 -26.48 15.15
C VAL A 579 10.95 -26.53 14.76
N ALA A 580 10.37 -25.40 14.34
CA ALA A 580 8.99 -25.30 13.95
C ALA A 580 8.65 -26.47 13.01
N SER A 581 8.11 -27.54 13.59
CA SER A 581 7.55 -28.63 12.84
C SER A 581 6.31 -28.03 12.26
N GLU A 582 6.35 -27.85 10.95
CA GLU A 582 5.24 -27.80 10.02
C GLU A 582 4.12 -28.75 10.49
N SER A 583 3.27 -28.28 11.39
CA SER A 583 1.88 -28.68 11.48
C SER A 583 1.07 -27.42 11.22
N ALA A 584 1.34 -26.84 10.07
CA ALA A 584 0.37 -26.11 9.29
C ALA A 584 -0.79 -27.06 9.04
N HIS A 585 -1.84 -26.97 9.85
CA HIS A 585 -3.17 -27.11 9.27
C HIS A 585 -3.31 -25.90 8.35
N GLY A 586 -2.96 -26.13 7.08
CA GLY A 586 -2.95 -25.16 6.02
C GLY A 586 -4.36 -24.65 5.78
N HIS A 587 -4.72 -23.57 6.44
CA HIS A 587 -5.61 -22.60 5.84
C HIS A 587 -4.75 -21.76 4.91
N LEU A 588 -4.99 -21.89 3.61
CA LEU A 588 -4.41 -20.99 2.61
C LEU A 588 -4.65 -19.53 3.04
N PRO A 589 -3.71 -18.60 2.81
CA PRO A 589 -4.09 -17.20 2.71
C PRO A 589 -5.19 -17.12 1.65
N SER A 590 -6.36 -16.63 2.07
CA SER A 590 -7.55 -16.63 1.23
C SER A 590 -7.28 -15.95 -0.10
N ILE A 591 -7.46 -16.69 -1.19
CA ILE A 591 -7.44 -16.17 -2.54
C ILE A 591 -8.65 -15.23 -2.66
N SER A 592 -8.41 -13.93 -2.65
CA SER A 592 -9.48 -12.95 -2.81
C SER A 592 -9.02 -11.79 -3.65
N THR A 593 -9.78 -11.48 -4.68
CA THR A 593 -9.73 -10.19 -5.39
C THR A 593 -10.40 -9.08 -4.58
N LYS A 594 -10.91 -9.38 -3.38
CA LYS A 594 -11.46 -8.37 -2.48
C LYS A 594 -10.34 -7.49 -2.01
N LEU A 595 -10.62 -6.20 -2.05
CA LEU A 595 -9.73 -5.20 -1.52
C LEU A 595 -9.88 -5.18 0.00
N ASP A 596 -8.76 -5.04 0.71
CA ASP A 596 -8.79 -4.80 2.15
C ASP A 596 -9.47 -3.45 2.44
N LEU A 597 -9.94 -3.24 3.67
CA LEU A 597 -10.58 -1.99 4.12
C LEU A 597 -9.77 -0.76 3.69
N ASP A 598 -8.45 -0.83 3.84
CA ASP A 598 -7.54 0.28 3.52
C ASP A 598 -7.42 0.52 2.01
N GLY A 599 -7.40 -0.53 1.19
CA GLY A 599 -7.42 -0.35 -0.26
C GLY A 599 -8.74 0.26 -0.74
N LEU A 600 -9.87 -0.19 -0.17
CA LEU A 600 -11.19 0.38 -0.47
C LEU A 600 -11.27 1.86 -0.10
N ARG A 601 -10.75 2.21 1.09
CA ARG A 601 -10.61 3.61 1.54
C ARG A 601 -9.78 4.43 0.56
N ILE A 602 -8.64 3.93 0.09
CA ILE A 602 -7.74 4.66 -0.80
C ILE A 602 -8.44 4.98 -2.13
N ILE A 603 -9.03 3.99 -2.80
CA ILE A 603 -9.65 4.20 -4.12
C ILE A 603 -10.81 5.21 -4.03
N ILE A 604 -11.73 4.99 -3.09
CA ILE A 604 -12.93 5.82 -2.93
C ILE A 604 -12.55 7.23 -2.49
N THR A 605 -11.67 7.37 -1.51
CA THR A 605 -11.24 8.69 -1.01
C THR A 605 -10.46 9.46 -2.08
N THR A 606 -9.65 8.78 -2.89
CA THR A 606 -8.89 9.42 -3.98
C THR A 606 -9.85 9.97 -5.04
N ALA A 607 -10.83 9.17 -5.49
CA ALA A 607 -11.85 9.63 -6.44
C ALA A 607 -12.64 10.83 -5.90
N LEU A 608 -13.07 10.74 -4.63
CA LEU A 608 -13.80 11.80 -3.95
C LEU A 608 -12.99 13.11 -3.87
N LYS A 609 -11.72 13.04 -3.46
CA LYS A 609 -10.82 14.20 -3.35
C LYS A 609 -10.58 14.85 -4.71
N MET A 610 -10.33 14.07 -5.76
CA MET A 610 -10.09 14.61 -7.10
C MET A 610 -11.31 15.33 -7.68
N LEU A 611 -12.53 14.83 -7.41
CA LEU A 611 -13.76 15.51 -7.81
C LEU A 611 -14.01 16.78 -7.01
N TYR A 612 -13.81 16.73 -5.69
CA TYR A 612 -13.91 17.91 -4.83
C TYR A 612 -12.89 18.99 -5.20
N GLU A 613 -11.65 18.61 -5.53
CA GLU A 613 -10.62 19.56 -5.94
C GLU A 613 -11.04 20.34 -7.19
N ARG A 614 -11.68 19.67 -8.16
CA ARG A 614 -12.24 20.32 -9.37
C ARG A 614 -13.39 21.27 -9.03
N ASP A 615 -14.35 20.81 -8.22
CA ASP A 615 -15.49 21.65 -7.79
C ASP A 615 -15.01 22.87 -6.98
N SER A 616 -13.96 22.71 -6.17
CA SER A 616 -13.37 23.81 -5.39
C SER A 616 -12.69 24.89 -6.26
N ARG A 617 -12.20 24.53 -7.46
CA ARG A 617 -11.67 25.48 -8.44
C ARG A 617 -12.78 26.15 -9.23
N MET A 618 -13.70 25.33 -9.75
CA MET A 618 -14.82 25.74 -10.59
C MET A 618 -16.07 25.01 -10.13
N HIS A 619 -16.91 25.70 -9.36
CA HIS A 619 -18.10 25.11 -8.75
C HIS A 619 -19.09 24.66 -9.83
N PHE A 620 -19.44 23.38 -9.81
CA PHE A 620 -20.45 22.79 -10.70
C PHE A 620 -21.58 22.10 -9.92
N LEU A 621 -21.38 21.82 -8.63
CA LEU A 621 -22.42 21.27 -7.76
C LEU A 621 -23.15 22.38 -6.98
N PRO A 622 -24.39 22.13 -6.51
CA PRO A 622 -25.13 23.08 -5.69
C PRO A 622 -24.38 23.46 -4.40
N PRO A 623 -24.63 24.67 -3.85
CA PRO A 623 -24.06 25.04 -2.56
C PRO A 623 -24.49 24.04 -1.48
N ASN A 624 -23.58 23.70 -0.57
CA ASN A 624 -23.76 22.74 0.51
C ASN A 624 -23.86 21.26 0.10
N HIS A 625 -23.71 20.90 -1.18
CA HIS A 625 -23.74 19.50 -1.66
C HIS A 625 -22.79 18.57 -0.88
N TRP A 626 -21.62 19.08 -0.51
CA TRP A 626 -20.58 18.34 0.19
C TRP A 626 -20.79 18.24 1.71
N LEU A 627 -21.60 19.12 2.31
CA LEU A 627 -21.77 19.20 3.76
C LEU A 627 -22.61 18.03 4.29
N MET A 628 -22.23 17.53 5.47
CA MET A 628 -22.95 16.47 6.20
C MET A 628 -23.48 16.98 7.54
N ASP A 629 -24.12 18.16 7.53
CA ASP A 629 -24.55 18.87 8.75
C ASP A 629 -25.55 18.09 9.60
N ALA A 630 -26.38 17.24 9.00
CA ALA A 630 -27.39 16.45 9.70
C ALA A 630 -26.80 15.31 10.55
N GLU A 631 -25.64 14.77 10.16
CA GLU A 631 -24.97 13.67 10.86
C GLU A 631 -23.85 14.15 11.81
N LEU A 632 -23.45 15.42 11.68
CA LEU A 632 -22.35 16.05 12.42
C LEU A 632 -22.87 17.19 13.28
N GLU A 633 -23.45 16.88 14.45
CA GLU A 633 -23.80 17.89 15.44
C GLU A 633 -22.54 18.69 15.84
N ARG A 634 -22.51 19.99 15.50
CA ARG A 634 -21.30 20.83 15.50
C ARG A 634 -20.53 20.81 16.82
N GLU A 635 -21.21 20.91 17.97
CA GLU A 635 -20.53 21.05 19.26
C GLU A 635 -19.96 19.71 19.77
N ASP A 636 -20.73 18.63 19.65
CA ASP A 636 -20.31 17.28 20.02
C ASP A 636 -19.18 16.76 19.12
N PHE A 637 -19.20 17.14 17.84
CA PHE A 637 -18.13 16.83 16.92
C PHE A 637 -16.82 17.56 17.28
N ILE A 638 -16.88 18.88 17.51
CA ILE A 638 -15.73 19.69 17.94
C ILE A 638 -15.13 19.10 19.22
N ASN A 639 -15.93 18.92 20.28
CA ASN A 639 -15.47 18.45 21.57
C ASN A 639 -14.83 17.05 21.50
N ALA A 640 -15.40 16.15 20.69
CA ALA A 640 -14.84 14.81 20.51
C ALA A 640 -13.49 14.82 19.78
N VAL A 641 -13.35 15.65 18.75
CA VAL A 641 -12.09 15.82 18.00
C VAL A 641 -10.99 16.42 18.89
N ILE A 642 -11.33 17.45 19.67
CA ILE A 642 -10.38 18.07 20.61
C ILE A 642 -9.89 17.07 21.65
N ALA A 643 -10.82 16.32 22.24
CA ALA A 643 -10.47 15.31 23.24
C ALA A 643 -9.54 14.22 22.64
N GLU A 644 -9.67 13.92 21.34
CA GLU A 644 -8.78 12.98 20.65
C GLU A 644 -7.39 13.55 20.41
N GLU A 645 -7.29 14.80 19.95
CA GLU A 645 -5.99 15.48 19.78
C GLU A 645 -5.24 15.59 21.12
N GLU A 646 -5.93 15.93 22.22
CA GLU A 646 -5.32 15.96 23.56
C GLU A 646 -4.76 14.60 23.98
N ARG A 647 -5.39 13.50 23.55
CA ARG A 647 -4.93 12.14 23.85
C ARG A 647 -3.76 11.71 22.99
N GLN A 648 -3.79 11.93 21.67
CA GLN A 648 -2.63 11.67 20.80
C GLN A 648 -1.39 12.41 21.30
N ASN A 649 -1.58 13.63 21.80
CA ASN A 649 -0.52 14.41 22.42
C ASN A 649 0.04 13.79 23.68
N ALA A 650 -0.83 13.25 24.54
CA ALA A 650 -0.42 12.57 25.77
C ALA A 650 0.31 11.24 25.49
N GLU A 651 0.01 10.57 24.37
CA GLU A 651 0.74 9.36 23.95
C GLU A 651 2.16 9.70 23.48
N GLU A 652 2.31 10.76 22.68
CA GLU A 652 3.64 11.27 22.29
C GLU A 652 4.51 11.65 23.51
N ASP A 653 3.91 12.23 24.57
CA ASP A 653 4.61 12.55 25.82
C ASP A 653 5.10 11.31 26.57
N VAL A 654 4.23 10.29 26.71
CA VAL A 654 4.53 9.08 27.47
C VAL A 654 5.61 8.22 26.78
N ASP A 655 5.57 8.12 25.46
CA ASP A 655 6.61 7.39 24.72
C ASP A 655 7.97 8.13 24.77
N GLY A 656 7.96 9.48 24.88
CA GLY A 656 9.14 10.29 25.14
C GLY A 656 9.76 10.05 26.52
N GLU A 657 8.96 10.09 27.59
CA GLU A 657 9.43 9.86 28.97
C GLU A 657 9.96 8.44 29.20
N VAL A 658 9.33 7.42 28.57
CA VAL A 658 9.79 6.02 28.66
C VAL A 658 11.13 5.81 27.93
N GLY A 659 11.39 6.56 26.86
CA GLY A 659 12.69 6.58 26.18
C GLY A 659 13.81 7.20 27.04
N GLU A 660 13.51 8.29 27.75
CA GLU A 660 14.48 8.97 28.62
C GLU A 660 14.78 8.19 29.92
N GLU A 661 13.81 7.45 30.49
CA GLU A 661 14.07 6.59 31.66
C GLU A 661 14.90 5.34 31.34
N GLN A 662 14.91 4.87 30.09
CA GLN A 662 15.76 3.75 29.65
C GLN A 662 17.23 4.13 29.51
N ASP A 663 17.53 5.37 29.14
CA ASP A 663 18.92 5.86 28.98
C ASP A 663 19.61 6.18 30.33
N HIS A 664 18.85 6.31 31.43
CA HIS A 664 19.41 6.71 32.73
C HIS A 664 19.79 5.58 33.71
N LEU A 665 19.74 4.30 33.30
CA LEU A 665 20.01 3.17 34.20
C LEU A 665 21.33 2.42 34.00
N THR A 666 22.28 2.99 33.24
CA THR A 666 23.63 2.41 33.10
C THR A 666 24.67 3.15 33.94
N ILE A 667 24.54 3.14 35.27
CA ILE A 667 25.63 3.54 36.16
C ILE A 667 26.49 2.30 36.46
N THR A 668 27.60 2.17 35.76
CA THR A 668 28.66 1.21 36.10
C THR A 668 29.52 1.80 37.22
N TYR A 669 29.46 1.21 38.41
CA TYR A 669 30.50 1.36 39.42
C TYR A 669 30.85 -0.01 40.02
N GLY A 670 32.11 -0.40 39.86
CA GLY A 670 32.80 -1.40 40.69
C GLY A 670 32.15 -2.78 40.76
N GLY A 671 32.52 -3.67 39.84
CA GLY A 671 32.05 -5.06 39.73
C GLY A 671 31.85 -5.81 41.05
N VAL A 672 30.60 -5.83 41.53
CA VAL A 672 30.00 -6.88 42.36
C VAL A 672 28.49 -6.88 42.09
N THR A 673 27.96 -7.93 41.47
CA THR A 673 26.52 -8.15 41.28
C THR A 673 25.87 -8.63 42.58
N TYR A 674 25.08 -7.78 43.24
CA TYR A 674 24.08 -8.24 44.22
C TYR A 674 22.76 -8.56 43.52
N SER A 675 22.28 -9.79 43.68
CA SER A 675 20.91 -10.17 43.35
C SER A 675 19.94 -9.36 44.23
N ARG A 676 19.16 -8.45 43.63
CA ARG A 676 18.09 -7.73 44.32
C ARG A 676 16.86 -8.65 44.57
N PRO A 677 16.08 -8.43 45.65
CA PRO A 677 15.05 -9.36 46.12
C PRO A 677 13.75 -9.27 45.30
N ALA A 678 13.05 -10.41 45.22
CA ALA A 678 11.82 -10.67 44.44
C ALA A 678 10.65 -9.66 44.59
N ARG A 679 10.67 -8.76 45.59
CA ARG A 679 9.63 -7.73 45.78
C ARG A 679 9.68 -6.60 44.74
N ALA A 680 10.85 -6.23 44.23
CA ALA A 680 10.96 -5.22 43.17
C ALA A 680 10.34 -5.75 41.86
N MET A 681 10.60 -7.03 41.54
CA MET A 681 10.08 -7.69 40.35
C MET A 681 8.54 -7.81 40.36
N GLN A 682 7.93 -8.07 41.52
CA GLN A 682 6.47 -8.03 41.67
C GLN A 682 5.87 -6.62 41.51
N HIS A 683 6.59 -5.57 41.95
CA HIS A 683 6.15 -4.20 41.77
C HIS A 683 6.24 -3.77 40.29
N PHE A 684 7.33 -4.14 39.60
CA PHE A 684 7.48 -3.93 38.16
C PHE A 684 6.43 -4.71 37.35
N ALA A 685 6.22 -5.99 37.63
CA ALA A 685 5.19 -6.79 36.96
C ALA A 685 3.78 -6.22 37.18
N ARG A 686 3.48 -5.69 38.38
CA ARG A 686 2.18 -5.08 38.70
C ARG A 686 2.02 -3.69 38.07
N MET A 687 3.12 -2.92 37.92
CA MET A 687 3.16 -1.68 37.15
C MET A 687 2.96 -1.94 35.66
N GLU A 688 3.64 -2.94 35.09
CA GLU A 688 3.48 -3.35 33.69
C GLU A 688 2.07 -3.87 33.40
N LEU A 689 1.48 -4.67 34.29
CA LEU A 689 0.13 -5.21 34.11
C LEU A 689 -0.93 -4.10 34.24
N LYS A 690 -0.73 -3.13 35.13
CA LYS A 690 -1.55 -1.91 35.19
C LYS A 690 -1.36 -1.04 33.94
N ALA A 691 -0.14 -0.86 33.47
CA ALA A 691 0.15 -0.12 32.24
C ALA A 691 -0.47 -0.82 31.02
N PHE A 692 -0.43 -2.15 30.97
CA PHE A 692 -1.08 -2.97 29.93
C PHE A 692 -2.61 -2.86 30.01
N GLN A 693 -3.22 -2.95 31.19
CA GLN A 693 -4.66 -2.76 31.37
C GLN A 693 -5.09 -1.34 31.00
N LEU A 694 -4.30 -0.33 31.36
CA LEU A 694 -4.54 1.05 30.94
C LEU A 694 -4.36 1.19 29.43
N ARG A 695 -3.33 0.61 28.81
CA ARG A 695 -3.14 0.58 27.34
C ARG A 695 -4.31 -0.12 26.63
N ALA A 696 -4.82 -1.23 27.16
CA ALA A 696 -5.97 -1.94 26.60
C ALA A 696 -7.30 -1.19 26.77
N GLN A 697 -7.53 -0.56 27.94
CA GLN A 697 -8.67 0.32 28.16
C GLN A 697 -8.58 1.61 27.32
N ARG A 698 -7.37 2.14 27.11
CA ARG A 698 -7.08 3.28 26.24
C ARG A 698 -7.29 2.91 24.78
N ALA A 699 -6.79 1.76 24.31
CA ALA A 699 -7.04 1.24 22.96
C ALA A 699 -8.54 1.06 22.67
N ARG A 700 -9.33 0.59 23.65
CA ARG A 700 -10.79 0.53 23.54
C ARG A 700 -11.43 1.92 23.42
N ARG A 701 -10.95 2.94 24.15
CA ARG A 701 -11.45 4.33 24.04
C ARG A 701 -10.94 5.09 22.80
N LEU A 702 -9.75 4.78 22.30
CA LEU A 702 -9.21 5.32 21.04
C LEU A 702 -9.99 4.76 19.85
N ALA A 703 -10.30 3.45 19.90
CA ALA A 703 -11.25 2.86 18.98
C ALA A 703 -12.61 3.57 19.05
N GLU A 704 -13.00 4.12 20.22
CA GLU A 704 -14.24 4.86 20.40
C GLU A 704 -14.31 6.25 19.72
N LEU A 705 -13.19 6.97 19.60
CA LEU A 705 -13.19 8.39 19.17
C LEU A 705 -12.38 8.64 17.89
N GLY A 706 -11.53 7.71 17.46
CA GLY A 706 -10.74 7.76 16.23
C GLY A 706 -11.48 8.05 14.91
N PRO A 707 -12.72 7.57 14.68
CA PRO A 707 -13.42 7.78 13.41
C PRO A 707 -13.69 9.26 13.05
N LYS A 708 -13.82 10.14 14.05
CA LYS A 708 -14.09 11.57 13.83
C LYS A 708 -12.88 12.33 13.30
N LEU A 709 -11.67 11.97 13.75
CA LEU A 709 -10.43 12.55 13.27
C LEU A 709 -10.09 12.06 11.85
N GLU A 710 -10.40 10.80 11.54
CA GLU A 710 -10.23 10.23 10.19
C GLU A 710 -11.09 10.96 9.14
N VAL A 711 -12.31 11.37 9.48
CA VAL A 711 -13.14 12.23 8.63
C VAL A 711 -12.44 13.57 8.32
N LEU A 712 -11.87 14.24 9.33
CA LEU A 712 -11.13 15.50 9.12
C LEU A 712 -9.86 15.33 8.27
N LYS A 713 -9.24 14.15 8.30
CA LYS A 713 -8.03 13.83 7.52
C LYS A 713 -8.36 13.46 6.07
N HIS A 714 -9.44 12.72 5.84
CA HIS A 714 -9.76 12.12 4.55
C HIS A 714 -10.86 12.86 3.77
N MET A 715 -11.75 13.58 4.44
CA MET A 715 -12.88 14.30 3.84
C MET A 715 -13.24 15.59 4.61
N PRO A 716 -12.29 16.50 4.85
CA PRO A 716 -12.54 17.69 5.67
C PRO A 716 -13.63 18.64 5.15
N PHE A 717 -13.88 18.62 3.83
CA PHE A 717 -14.87 19.46 3.16
C PHE A 717 -16.32 19.12 3.52
N VAL A 718 -16.58 18.00 4.20
CA VAL A 718 -17.91 17.71 4.77
C VAL A 718 -18.21 18.57 6.01
N VAL A 719 -17.18 19.21 6.57
CA VAL A 719 -17.27 20.13 7.71
C VAL A 719 -17.09 21.57 7.22
N PRO A 720 -17.97 22.51 7.64
CA PRO A 720 -17.87 23.92 7.27
C PRO A 720 -16.50 24.54 7.59
N PHE A 721 -16.04 25.45 6.73
CA PHE A 721 -14.72 26.09 6.84
C PHE A 721 -14.51 26.78 8.19
N GLU A 722 -15.50 27.54 8.66
CA GLU A 722 -15.43 28.30 9.92
C GLU A 722 -15.27 27.37 11.13
N THR A 723 -15.91 26.19 11.07
CA THR A 723 -15.81 25.16 12.09
C THR A 723 -14.39 24.58 12.13
N ARG A 724 -13.79 24.30 10.97
CA ARG A 724 -12.39 23.83 10.87
C ARG A 724 -11.38 24.88 11.32
N VAL A 725 -11.59 26.17 11.02
CA VAL A 725 -10.75 27.28 11.53
C VAL A 725 -10.82 27.35 13.06
N ARG A 726 -12.01 27.17 13.66
CA ARG A 726 -12.17 27.13 15.11
C ARG A 726 -11.41 25.95 15.73
N MET A 727 -11.51 24.75 15.15
CA MET A 727 -10.73 23.57 15.58
C MET A 727 -9.22 23.85 15.51
N PHE A 728 -8.74 24.39 14.39
CA PHE A 728 -7.33 24.76 14.21
C PHE A 728 -6.83 25.70 15.31
N ARG A 729 -7.59 26.76 15.62
CA ARG A 729 -7.24 27.69 16.70
C ARG A 729 -7.25 27.03 18.09
N GLN A 730 -8.16 26.08 18.31
CA GLN A 730 -8.23 25.35 19.55
C GLN A 730 -7.05 24.38 19.72
N PHE A 731 -6.63 23.68 18.66
CA PHE A 731 -5.43 22.83 18.69
C PHE A 731 -4.18 23.63 19.05
N ILE A 732 -4.01 24.82 18.48
CA ILE A 732 -2.91 25.74 18.85
C ILE A 732 -3.00 26.12 20.34
N LYS A 733 -4.20 26.43 20.85
CA LYS A 733 -4.37 26.79 22.27
C LYS A 733 -4.00 25.64 23.20
N LEU A 734 -4.32 24.40 22.83
CA LEU A 734 -3.93 23.21 23.58
C LEU A 734 -2.41 23.00 23.58
N ASP A 735 -1.76 23.12 22.41
CA ASP A 735 -0.30 23.02 22.28
C ASP A 735 0.41 24.09 23.12
N ARG A 736 -0.12 25.33 23.16
CA ARG A 736 0.39 26.38 24.07
C ARG A 736 0.25 25.99 25.54
N THR A 737 -0.94 25.56 25.95
CA THR A 737 -1.21 25.23 27.36
C THR A 737 -0.31 24.10 27.86
N ARG A 738 -0.04 23.10 27.00
CA ARG A 738 0.91 22.01 27.29
C ARG A 738 2.33 22.52 27.52
N ARG A 739 2.82 23.43 26.68
CA ARG A 739 4.20 23.95 26.76
C ARG A 739 4.43 24.89 27.95
N PHE A 740 3.44 25.69 28.33
CA PHE A 740 3.62 26.73 29.37
C PHE A 740 3.32 26.25 30.80
N GLY A 741 2.64 25.11 31.00
CA GLY A 741 2.22 24.68 32.35
C GLY A 741 1.45 25.80 33.09
N THR A 742 1.50 25.79 34.42
CA THR A 742 0.83 26.79 35.27
C THR A 742 1.58 28.14 35.39
N ASP A 743 2.80 28.28 34.82
CA ASP A 743 3.64 29.47 35.01
C ASP A 743 4.19 30.06 33.68
N PRO A 744 3.55 31.12 33.14
CA PRO A 744 3.90 31.75 31.85
C PRO A 744 5.24 32.51 31.79
N LEU A 745 6.04 32.51 32.87
CA LEU A 745 7.11 33.49 33.09
C LEU A 745 8.53 33.02 32.74
N PHE A 746 8.77 31.73 32.47
CA PHE A 746 10.14 31.19 32.49
C PHE A 746 10.84 30.98 31.12
N TYR A 747 10.17 31.15 29.97
CA TYR A 747 10.81 30.92 28.66
C TYR A 747 10.53 32.05 27.66
N LYS A 748 11.17 33.21 27.88
CA LYS A 748 11.20 34.33 26.93
C LYS A 748 12.54 34.36 26.20
N HIS A 749 12.52 34.20 24.88
CA HIS A 749 13.74 34.28 24.06
C HIS A 749 13.94 35.72 23.57
N HIS A 750 15.03 36.35 23.99
CA HIS A 750 15.35 37.73 23.62
C HIS A 750 16.35 37.81 22.44
N ALA A 751 16.05 38.66 21.46
CA ALA A 751 16.94 38.95 20.34
C ALA A 751 17.03 40.45 20.00
N LYS A 752 18.25 40.89 19.69
CA LYS A 752 18.53 42.21 19.11
C LYS A 752 18.67 42.06 17.59
N ILE A 753 17.97 42.89 16.82
CA ILE A 753 17.84 42.72 15.36
C ILE A 753 18.00 44.06 14.65
N LYS A 754 18.83 44.10 13.60
CA LYS A 754 19.05 45.30 12.77
C LYS A 754 18.00 45.41 11.66
N ARG A 755 17.39 46.60 11.47
CA ARG A 755 16.35 46.82 10.44
C ARG A 755 16.80 46.54 9.01
N GLY A 756 18.09 46.70 8.69
CA GLY A 756 18.63 46.46 7.35
C GLY A 756 19.03 45.01 7.05
N GLN A 757 18.96 44.10 8.03
CA GLN A 757 19.36 42.70 7.91
C GLN A 757 18.46 41.80 8.78
N LEU A 758 17.14 41.96 8.69
CA LEU A 758 16.19 41.30 9.60
C LEU A 758 16.31 39.78 9.49
N PHE A 759 16.40 39.25 8.27
CA PHE A 759 16.40 37.80 8.05
C PHE A 759 17.69 37.14 8.55
N GLU A 760 18.85 37.72 8.25
CA GLU A 760 20.16 37.14 8.64
C GLU A 760 20.35 37.12 10.15
N ASP A 761 19.99 38.22 10.85
CA ASP A 761 20.07 38.30 12.30
C ASP A 761 19.08 37.34 12.97
N ALA A 762 17.85 37.26 12.45
CA ALA A 762 16.86 36.30 12.90
C ALA A 762 17.33 34.85 12.72
N PHE A 763 17.90 34.52 11.56
CA PHE A 763 18.41 33.18 11.26
C PHE A 763 19.52 32.77 12.23
N LYS A 764 20.51 33.64 12.44
CA LYS A 764 21.63 33.38 13.37
C LYS A 764 21.14 33.16 14.80
N ARG A 765 20.11 33.89 15.23
CA ARG A 765 19.65 33.85 16.63
C ARG A 765 18.63 32.76 16.91
N PHE A 766 17.69 32.53 16.01
CA PHE A 766 16.51 31.70 16.27
C PHE A 766 16.54 30.33 15.59
N TYR A 767 17.37 30.11 14.57
CA TYR A 767 17.39 28.82 13.87
C TYR A 767 17.71 27.63 14.81
N ARG A 768 18.60 27.84 15.80
CA ARG A 768 19.01 26.80 16.76
C ARG A 768 17.92 26.43 17.78
N LEU A 769 16.88 27.26 17.94
CA LEU A 769 15.81 26.99 18.89
C LEU A 769 14.92 25.82 18.48
N GLY A 770 14.90 25.44 17.20
CA GLY A 770 14.04 24.35 16.75
C GLY A 770 12.57 24.64 17.05
N GLU A 771 11.92 23.71 17.75
CA GLU A 771 10.55 23.86 18.23
C GLU A 771 10.39 24.91 19.35
N GLY A 772 11.47 25.25 20.07
CA GLY A 772 11.46 26.34 21.06
C GLY A 772 11.15 27.71 20.44
N PHE A 773 11.12 27.82 19.10
CA PHE A 773 10.62 29.00 18.41
C PHE A 773 9.11 29.22 18.60
N LYS A 774 8.36 28.21 19.07
CA LYS A 774 6.96 28.36 19.48
C LYS A 774 6.79 29.23 20.72
N ASP A 775 7.80 29.30 21.58
CA ASP A 775 7.75 30.09 22.81
C ASP A 775 7.63 31.58 22.53
N THR A 776 7.35 32.37 23.58
CA THR A 776 7.26 33.82 23.46
C THR A 776 8.63 34.42 23.14
N ILE A 777 8.72 35.15 22.02
CA ILE A 777 9.94 35.86 21.61
C ILE A 777 9.80 37.35 21.90
N GLN A 778 10.89 37.95 22.37
CA GLN A 778 11.01 39.38 22.65
C GLN A 778 12.08 39.97 21.73
N ILE A 779 11.68 40.98 20.95
CA ILE A 779 12.54 41.60 19.95
C ILE A 779 12.91 43.02 20.38
N THR A 780 14.16 43.40 20.17
CA THR A 780 14.62 44.79 20.30
C THR A 780 15.30 45.20 19.00
N PHE A 781 14.71 46.17 18.32
CA PHE A 781 15.31 46.74 17.12
C PHE A 781 16.51 47.62 17.49
N VAL A 782 17.58 47.48 16.72
CA VAL A 782 18.79 48.30 16.83
C VAL A 782 19.11 48.93 15.48
N ASP A 783 19.57 50.18 15.52
CA ASP A 783 20.04 50.89 14.33
C ASP A 783 21.42 50.36 13.86
N GLN A 784 21.93 50.86 12.74
CA GLN A 784 23.25 50.57 12.16
C GLN A 784 24.40 50.74 13.16
N PHE A 785 24.23 51.62 14.16
CA PHE A 785 25.19 51.88 15.24
C PHE A 785 24.91 51.10 16.55
N ASP A 786 24.11 50.03 16.51
CA ASP A 786 23.75 49.18 17.66
C ASP A 786 23.06 49.92 18.82
N THR A 787 22.46 51.07 18.53
CA THR A 787 21.67 51.84 19.50
C THR A 787 20.23 51.29 19.52
N PRO A 788 19.67 50.97 20.70
CA PRO A 788 18.33 50.41 20.81
C PRO A 788 17.26 51.46 20.47
N GLU A 789 16.33 51.09 19.58
CA GLU A 789 15.15 51.90 19.27
C GLU A 789 14.17 51.88 20.45
N ALA A 790 13.47 53.00 20.68
CA ALA A 790 12.46 53.09 21.72
C ALA A 790 11.21 52.27 21.34
N GLY A 791 10.92 51.21 22.10
CA GLY A 791 9.73 50.38 21.89
C GLY A 791 9.34 49.61 23.14
N ILE A 792 8.03 49.54 23.44
CA ILE A 792 7.48 48.76 24.56
C ILE A 792 6.98 47.42 24.00
N ASP A 793 7.52 46.32 24.53
CA ASP A 793 7.17 44.97 24.08
C ASP A 793 5.86 44.48 24.72
N GLY A 794 4.74 44.98 24.19
CA GLY A 794 3.39 44.47 24.45
C GLY A 794 2.92 43.45 23.39
N GLY A 795 3.83 42.82 22.65
CA GLY A 795 3.53 41.88 21.54
C GLY A 795 3.52 42.51 20.14
N GLY A 796 3.40 43.83 20.05
CA GLY A 796 3.38 44.51 18.76
C GLY A 796 4.73 44.64 18.06
N VAL A 797 5.84 44.70 18.81
CA VAL A 797 7.21 44.67 18.25
C VAL A 797 7.49 43.30 17.62
N THR A 798 7.05 42.22 18.25
CA THR A 798 7.14 40.86 17.70
C THR A 798 6.31 40.69 16.42
N LYS A 799 5.11 41.30 16.36
CA LYS A 799 4.28 41.33 15.15
C LYS A 799 4.98 42.09 14.02
N GLU A 800 5.54 43.27 14.29
CA GLU A 800 6.31 44.06 13.32
C GLU A 800 7.51 43.26 12.80
N PHE A 801 8.26 42.61 13.70
CA PHE A 801 9.39 41.76 13.34
C PHE A 801 8.99 40.62 12.39
N LEU A 802 7.95 39.87 12.69
CA LEU A 802 7.51 38.74 11.85
C LEU A 802 7.03 39.20 10.48
N ILE A 803 6.32 40.33 10.40
CA ILE A 803 5.89 40.93 9.12
C ILE A 803 7.10 41.48 8.35
N GLY A 804 8.08 42.09 9.04
CA GLY A 804 9.29 42.63 8.44
C GLY A 804 10.18 41.55 7.85
N VAL A 805 10.47 40.48 8.61
CA VAL A 805 11.28 39.33 8.15
C VAL A 805 10.62 38.63 6.97
N THR A 806 9.30 38.45 7.00
CA THR A 806 8.58 37.84 5.87
C THR A 806 8.64 38.74 4.64
N SER A 807 8.47 40.05 4.80
CA SER A 807 8.57 40.99 3.67
C SER A 807 9.98 41.04 3.07
N GLU A 808 11.03 41.03 3.89
CA GLU A 808 12.44 41.00 3.43
C GLU A 808 12.77 39.68 2.72
N ALA A 809 12.33 38.55 3.29
CA ALA A 809 12.74 37.25 2.77
C ALA A 809 11.99 36.78 1.53
N PHE A 810 10.74 37.21 1.37
CA PHE A 810 9.88 36.89 0.21
C PHE A 810 9.76 38.05 -0.79
N GLY A 811 10.36 39.21 -0.51
CA GLY A 811 10.36 40.37 -1.41
C GLY A 811 11.19 40.17 -2.67
N ASN A 812 10.90 40.96 -3.70
CA ASN A 812 11.56 40.93 -5.02
C ASN A 812 12.66 42.00 -5.19
N ASP A 813 13.09 42.65 -4.10
CA ASP A 813 14.10 43.72 -4.16
C ASP A 813 15.49 43.18 -4.55
N GLU A 814 16.40 44.05 -5.00
CA GLU A 814 17.79 43.69 -5.36
C GLU A 814 18.58 43.02 -4.22
N ASN A 815 18.12 43.20 -2.96
CA ASN A 815 18.65 42.54 -1.76
C ASN A 815 17.94 41.22 -1.40
N SER A 816 17.02 40.73 -2.24
CA SER A 816 16.28 39.49 -1.97
C SER A 816 17.18 38.26 -1.97
N LEU A 817 16.85 37.28 -1.13
CA LEU A 817 17.65 36.07 -0.92
C LEU A 817 17.67 35.12 -2.14
N GLY A 818 16.86 35.38 -3.18
CA GLY A 818 16.72 34.53 -4.37
C GLY A 818 16.11 33.14 -4.11
N LEU A 819 15.50 32.93 -2.94
CA LEU A 819 14.96 31.63 -2.50
C LEU A 819 13.54 31.37 -3.04
N PHE A 820 12.75 32.41 -3.27
CA PHE A 820 11.40 32.31 -3.81
C PHE A 820 11.32 33.01 -5.16
N SER A 821 10.38 32.57 -5.98
CA SER A 821 10.07 33.15 -7.28
C SER A 821 8.59 33.50 -7.33
N THR A 822 8.23 34.49 -8.14
CA THR A 822 6.86 34.92 -8.38
C THR A 822 6.43 34.56 -9.80
N ASN A 823 5.19 34.10 -9.96
CA ASN A 823 4.58 33.98 -11.28
C ASN A 823 4.09 35.35 -11.80
N GLU A 824 3.50 35.39 -13.00
CA GLU A 824 2.95 36.62 -13.60
C GLU A 824 1.89 37.33 -12.75
N GLN A 825 1.20 36.58 -11.88
CA GLN A 825 0.16 37.07 -10.98
C GLN A 825 0.72 37.54 -9.62
N GLY A 826 2.04 37.45 -9.42
CA GLY A 826 2.70 37.79 -8.16
C GLY A 826 2.58 36.73 -7.06
N LEU A 827 2.18 35.50 -7.39
CA LEU A 827 2.09 34.38 -6.45
C LEU A 827 3.46 33.73 -6.22
N LEU A 828 3.80 33.52 -4.95
CA LEU A 828 5.09 33.03 -4.49
C LEU A 828 5.17 31.50 -4.46
N PHE A 829 6.31 30.97 -4.89
CA PHE A 829 6.68 29.56 -4.74
C PHE A 829 8.21 29.41 -4.60
N PRO A 830 8.71 28.31 -4.00
CA PRO A 830 10.15 28.09 -3.89
C PRO A 830 10.80 28.03 -5.27
N ASN A 831 11.91 28.73 -5.45
CA ASN A 831 12.62 28.74 -6.73
C ASN A 831 13.06 27.31 -7.10
N PRO A 832 12.51 26.73 -8.19
CA PRO A 832 12.73 25.33 -8.54
C PRO A 832 14.18 25.04 -8.91
N THR A 833 14.90 26.00 -9.50
CA THR A 833 16.26 25.81 -10.02
C THR A 833 17.35 26.21 -9.03
N ALA A 834 16.98 26.83 -7.90
CA ALA A 834 17.95 27.37 -6.93
C ALA A 834 18.97 26.34 -6.42
N ALA A 835 18.55 25.10 -6.15
CA ALA A 835 19.44 24.04 -5.70
C ALA A 835 20.45 23.64 -6.79
N ASP A 836 20.00 23.51 -8.04
CA ASP A 836 20.87 23.13 -9.15
C ASP A 836 21.81 24.27 -9.54
N ALA A 837 21.34 25.52 -9.52
CA ALA A 837 22.17 26.70 -9.71
C ALA A 837 23.27 26.81 -8.63
N LEU A 838 22.97 26.43 -7.38
CA LEU A 838 23.97 26.37 -6.31
C LEU A 838 25.00 25.25 -6.57
N ARG A 839 24.54 24.04 -6.91
CA ARG A 839 25.43 22.91 -7.24
C ARG A 839 26.38 23.28 -8.37
N GLU A 840 25.86 23.90 -9.42
CA GLU A 840 26.67 24.27 -10.58
C GLU A 840 27.68 25.37 -10.27
N ARG A 841 27.29 26.36 -9.45
CA ARG A 841 28.22 27.39 -8.96
C ARG A 841 29.37 26.76 -8.17
N LEU A 842 29.06 25.85 -7.25
CA LEU A 842 30.08 25.16 -6.46
C LEU A 842 31.00 24.28 -7.34
N ARG A 843 30.46 23.66 -8.40
CA ARG A 843 31.28 22.93 -9.39
C ARG A 843 32.22 23.86 -10.15
N ARG A 844 31.77 25.07 -10.51
CA ARG A 844 32.63 26.09 -11.15
C ARG A 844 33.72 26.60 -10.23
N ASP A 845 33.45 26.67 -8.93
CA ASP A 845 34.44 27.00 -7.90
C ASP A 845 35.44 25.85 -7.66
N GLY A 846 35.30 24.71 -8.37
CA GLY A 846 36.20 23.56 -8.32
C GLY A 846 35.90 22.57 -7.20
N LEU A 847 34.76 22.70 -6.51
CA LEU A 847 34.35 21.84 -5.42
C LEU A 847 33.57 20.60 -5.92
N THR A 848 33.78 19.49 -5.25
CA THR A 848 33.12 18.20 -5.48
C THR A 848 32.12 17.87 -4.38
N GLU A 849 31.23 16.89 -4.60
CA GLU A 849 30.15 16.56 -3.66
C GLU A 849 30.64 16.01 -2.30
N ASP A 850 31.86 15.46 -2.26
CA ASP A 850 32.47 14.91 -1.05
C ASP A 850 33.07 16.00 -0.12
N ASP A 851 33.34 17.19 -0.68
CA ASP A 851 33.98 18.28 0.04
C ASP A 851 33.12 18.79 1.21
N VAL A 852 33.78 19.14 2.32
CA VAL A 852 33.12 19.67 3.52
C VAL A 852 32.45 21.02 3.23
N GLU A 853 33.06 21.85 2.37
CA GLU A 853 32.51 23.14 1.96
C GLU A 853 31.25 22.99 1.12
N TRP A 854 31.22 22.01 0.20
CA TRP A 854 30.03 21.68 -0.59
C TRP A 854 28.86 21.28 0.33
N ARG A 855 29.10 20.33 1.23
CA ARG A 855 28.11 19.89 2.21
C ARG A 855 27.66 21.05 3.09
N GLY A 856 28.58 21.87 3.58
CA GLY A 856 28.29 23.04 4.41
C GLY A 856 27.45 24.11 3.70
N ALA A 857 27.74 24.39 2.42
CA ALA A 857 26.96 25.32 1.61
C ALA A 857 25.54 24.79 1.36
N MET A 858 25.42 23.51 0.99
CA MET A 858 24.12 22.87 0.77
C MET A 858 23.29 22.79 2.06
N THR A 859 23.93 22.47 3.19
CA THR A 859 23.27 22.50 4.50
C THR A 859 22.76 23.90 4.81
N ARG A 860 23.58 24.96 4.70
CA ARG A 860 23.13 26.35 4.92
C ARG A 860 21.95 26.74 4.03
N PHE A 861 21.96 26.31 2.77
CA PHE A 861 20.87 26.52 1.83
C PHE A 861 19.56 25.87 2.30
N ILE A 862 19.60 24.59 2.69
CA ILE A 862 18.45 23.86 3.24
C ILE A 862 17.94 24.51 4.53
N GLN A 863 18.85 24.89 5.43
CA GLN A 863 18.51 25.51 6.72
C GLN A 863 17.76 26.84 6.55
N ARG A 864 18.08 27.63 5.52
CA ARG A 864 17.38 28.90 5.22
C ARG A 864 15.92 28.68 4.81
N TYR A 865 15.65 27.71 3.93
CA TYR A 865 14.27 27.34 3.61
C TYR A 865 13.53 26.81 4.83
N GLU A 866 14.18 25.96 5.62
CA GLU A 866 13.61 25.44 6.86
C GLU A 866 13.27 26.57 7.84
N PHE A 867 14.15 27.56 7.99
CA PHE A 867 13.86 28.71 8.83
C PHE A 867 12.68 29.54 8.31
N LEU A 868 12.57 29.75 6.99
CA LEU A 868 11.40 30.42 6.40
C LEU A 868 10.10 29.67 6.67
N GLY A 869 10.13 28.34 6.58
CA GLY A 869 9.01 27.50 6.97
C GLY A 869 8.59 27.72 8.42
N ARG A 870 9.57 27.82 9.34
CA ARG A 870 9.31 28.10 10.76
C ARG A 870 8.74 29.50 10.98
N ILE A 871 9.22 30.51 10.26
CA ILE A 871 8.68 31.88 10.35
C ILE A 871 7.21 31.90 9.92
N VAL A 872 6.87 31.29 8.78
CA VAL A 872 5.48 31.19 8.31
C VAL A 872 4.62 30.39 9.30
N GLY A 873 5.15 29.27 9.80
CA GLY A 873 4.49 28.49 10.85
C GLY A 873 4.26 29.28 12.13
N LYS A 874 5.22 30.13 12.54
CA LYS A 874 5.10 31.01 13.71
C LYS A 874 4.02 32.07 13.50
N CYS A 875 3.91 32.66 12.31
CA CYS A 875 2.81 33.57 11.99
C CYS A 875 1.45 32.88 12.14
N LEU A 876 1.29 31.66 11.60
CA LEU A 876 0.08 30.86 11.76
C LEU A 876 -0.22 30.55 13.23
N TYR A 877 0.82 30.16 13.98
CA TYR A 877 0.74 29.82 15.41
C TYR A 877 0.30 31.01 16.26
N GLU A 878 0.80 32.22 15.96
CA GLU A 878 0.42 33.47 16.62
C GLU A 878 -0.90 34.06 16.12
N GLY A 879 -1.42 33.57 14.99
CA GLY A 879 -2.59 34.17 14.35
C GLY A 879 -2.30 35.52 13.72
N ILE A 880 -1.04 35.76 13.33
CA ILE A 880 -0.61 36.94 12.60
C ILE A 880 -0.78 36.67 11.10
N LEU A 881 -1.61 37.48 10.46
CA LEU A 881 -1.77 37.44 9.01
C LEU A 881 -0.55 38.09 8.34
N VAL A 882 -0.03 37.44 7.31
CA VAL A 882 1.08 37.95 6.49
C VAL A 882 0.56 38.30 5.11
N ASN A 883 0.97 39.44 4.56
CA ASN A 883 0.55 39.86 3.21
C ASN A 883 1.35 39.12 2.12
N LEU A 884 1.26 37.79 2.12
CA LEU A 884 1.90 36.91 1.14
C LEU A 884 0.82 36.14 0.39
N ALA A 885 0.96 36.07 -0.94
CA ALA A 885 0.14 35.21 -1.78
C ALA A 885 1.04 34.09 -2.30
N PHE A 886 0.72 32.85 -1.97
CA PHE A 886 1.43 31.67 -2.45
C PHE A 886 0.69 31.06 -3.63
N ALA A 887 1.43 30.44 -4.55
CA ALA A 887 0.82 29.70 -5.64
C ALA A 887 0.03 28.49 -5.12
N GLY A 888 -1.14 28.19 -5.71
CA GLY A 888 -2.04 27.14 -5.24
C GLY A 888 -1.36 25.76 -5.16
N PHE A 889 -0.60 25.41 -6.20
CA PHE A 889 0.17 24.18 -6.26
C PHE A 889 1.21 24.02 -5.14
N PHE A 890 1.72 25.13 -4.59
CA PHE A 890 2.64 25.09 -3.46
C PHE A 890 1.90 24.88 -2.14
N LEU A 891 0.73 25.50 -1.97
CA LEU A 891 -0.13 25.33 -0.80
C LEU A 891 -0.67 23.90 -0.68
N LEU A 892 -1.01 23.24 -1.79
CA LEU A 892 -1.43 21.82 -1.81
C LEU A 892 -0.41 20.87 -1.18
N LYS A 893 0.86 21.27 -1.09
CA LYS A 893 1.93 20.45 -0.50
C LYS A 893 2.02 20.58 1.02
N TRP A 894 1.46 21.64 1.62
CA TRP A 894 1.60 21.94 3.05
C TRP A 894 1.06 20.85 3.99
N PRO A 895 -0.05 20.16 3.67
CA PRO A 895 -0.55 19.04 4.47
C PRO A 895 0.29 17.77 4.46
N SER A 896 1.34 17.68 3.61
CA SER A 896 2.06 16.42 3.37
C SER A 896 3.01 16.09 4.53
N VAL A 897 3.02 14.82 5.00
CA VAL A 897 3.79 14.40 6.18
C VAL A 897 5.27 14.12 5.86
N GLY A 898 5.66 13.95 4.59
CA GLY A 898 7.07 13.79 4.22
C GLY A 898 7.33 13.49 2.74
N THR A 899 8.60 13.21 2.42
CA THR A 899 9.10 12.92 1.05
C THR A 899 8.66 11.57 0.49
N ARG A 900 8.16 10.66 1.32
CA ARG A 900 7.68 9.32 0.96
C ARG A 900 6.16 9.21 0.87
N ASP A 901 5.44 10.28 1.20
CA ASP A 901 3.98 10.30 1.19
C ASP A 901 3.51 10.65 -0.23
N GLU A 902 3.64 9.68 -1.16
CA GLU A 902 3.19 9.82 -2.56
C GLU A 902 1.66 10.04 -2.69
N ASN A 903 0.94 10.03 -1.58
CA ASN A 903 -0.52 10.04 -1.50
C ASN A 903 -1.16 11.43 -1.42
N THR A 904 -0.42 12.53 -1.24
CA THR A 904 -1.06 13.85 -1.02
C THR A 904 -1.08 14.75 -2.26
N TYR A 905 0.04 14.92 -2.97
CA TYR A 905 0.10 15.79 -4.16
C TYR A 905 0.91 15.16 -5.29
N LYS A 906 0.28 14.91 -6.44
CA LYS A 906 0.90 14.22 -7.59
C LYS A 906 1.34 15.13 -8.72
N GLY A 907 0.98 16.42 -8.68
CA GLY A 907 1.22 17.39 -9.75
C GLY A 907 0.18 17.26 -10.87
N SER A 908 -0.78 18.19 -10.91
CA SER A 908 -1.78 18.26 -11.99
C SER A 908 -1.28 19.14 -13.14
N ILE A 909 -1.75 18.88 -14.36
CA ILE A 909 -1.51 19.80 -15.49
C ILE A 909 -2.16 21.17 -15.26
N ASN A 910 -3.31 21.22 -14.58
CA ASN A 910 -3.99 22.49 -14.28
C ASN A 910 -3.13 23.39 -13.40
N ASP A 911 -2.41 22.82 -12.45
CA ASP A 911 -1.51 23.53 -11.54
C ASP A 911 -0.28 24.09 -12.26
N LEU A 912 0.11 23.50 -13.38
CA LEU A 912 1.26 23.95 -14.16
C LEU A 912 1.02 25.34 -14.76
N ARG A 913 -0.25 25.69 -15.03
CA ARG A 913 -0.63 27.02 -15.50
C ARG A 913 -0.17 28.13 -14.54
N ASP A 914 -0.24 27.88 -13.23
CA ASP A 914 0.16 28.85 -12.21
C ASP A 914 1.68 28.95 -12.07
N LEU A 915 2.43 27.94 -12.52
CA LEU A 915 3.90 27.93 -12.52
C LEU A 915 4.45 28.57 -13.80
N ASP A 916 3.98 28.12 -14.96
CA ASP A 916 4.47 28.49 -16.29
C ASP A 916 3.33 28.32 -17.32
N GLU A 917 2.70 29.44 -17.68
CA GLU A 917 1.56 29.46 -18.60
C GLU A 917 1.96 29.07 -20.03
N ASP A 918 3.17 29.42 -20.46
CA ASP A 918 3.66 29.11 -21.80
C ASP A 918 3.97 27.63 -21.97
N LEU A 919 4.60 27.02 -20.97
CA LEU A 919 4.78 25.56 -20.93
C LEU A 919 3.43 24.84 -20.90
N TYR A 920 2.48 25.31 -20.08
CA TYR A 920 1.12 24.77 -20.04
C TYR A 920 0.46 24.81 -21.43
N LYS A 921 0.48 25.97 -22.11
CA LYS A 921 -0.03 26.11 -23.49
C LYS A 921 0.70 25.18 -24.47
N GLY A 922 2.02 25.03 -24.35
CA GLY A 922 2.81 24.11 -25.17
C GLY A 922 2.39 22.65 -25.02
N LEU A 923 2.21 22.19 -23.78
CA LEU A 923 1.75 20.82 -23.50
C LEU A 923 0.29 20.59 -23.95
N LEU A 924 -0.58 21.60 -23.85
CA LEU A 924 -1.93 21.51 -24.41
C LEU A 924 -1.93 21.41 -25.95
N ARG A 925 -1.01 22.10 -26.63
CA ARG A 925 -0.82 21.95 -28.08
C ARG A 925 -0.35 20.53 -28.43
N LEU A 926 0.57 19.97 -27.64
CA LEU A 926 1.00 18.57 -27.80
C LEU A 926 -0.15 17.58 -27.58
N LYS A 927 -1.00 17.83 -26.59
CA LYS A 927 -2.20 17.03 -26.27
C LYS A 927 -3.21 16.98 -27.42
N SER A 928 -3.42 18.12 -28.09
CA SER A 928 -4.38 18.30 -29.18
C SER A 928 -3.76 18.21 -30.58
N TYR A 929 -2.49 17.81 -30.67
CA TYR A 929 -1.79 17.69 -31.95
C TYR A 929 -2.48 16.66 -32.86
N PRO A 930 -2.85 17.02 -34.10
CA PRO A 930 -3.60 16.15 -35.00
C PRO A 930 -2.72 15.17 -35.80
N GLY A 931 -1.40 15.44 -35.91
CA GLY A 931 -0.45 14.56 -36.61
C GLY A 931 0.09 13.44 -35.72
N ASP A 932 1.08 12.70 -36.23
CA ASP A 932 1.82 11.73 -35.41
C ASP A 932 2.83 12.46 -34.52
N VAL A 933 2.65 12.39 -33.21
CA VAL A 933 3.57 12.98 -32.23
C VAL A 933 4.98 12.38 -32.34
N SER A 934 5.11 11.14 -32.83
CA SER A 934 6.40 10.46 -33.00
C SER A 934 7.33 11.21 -33.97
N GLU A 935 6.77 11.96 -34.92
CA GLU A 935 7.53 12.77 -35.88
C GLU A 935 8.19 14.00 -35.25
N LEU A 936 7.72 14.43 -34.07
CA LEU A 936 8.29 15.58 -33.35
C LEU A 936 9.62 15.24 -32.67
N GLY A 937 9.98 13.95 -32.58
CA GLY A 937 11.26 13.50 -32.03
C GLY A 937 11.38 13.67 -30.51
N PHE A 938 10.25 13.76 -29.79
CA PHE A 938 10.25 13.79 -28.33
C PHE A 938 10.55 12.41 -27.75
N ASP A 939 11.28 12.39 -26.64
CA ASP A 939 11.49 11.24 -25.77
C ASP A 939 10.98 11.55 -24.36
N PHE A 940 11.05 10.59 -23.43
CA PHE A 940 10.65 10.83 -22.03
C PHE A 940 11.75 11.55 -21.23
N THR A 941 12.27 12.66 -21.75
CA THR A 941 13.20 13.55 -21.05
C THR A 941 12.71 15.00 -21.01
N VAL A 942 13.21 15.77 -20.05
CA VAL A 942 12.93 17.21 -19.90
C VAL A 942 14.24 17.97 -19.69
N THR A 943 14.37 19.12 -20.33
CA THR A 943 15.51 20.03 -20.16
C THR A 943 15.19 21.13 -19.15
N ASP A 944 15.96 21.18 -18.07
CA ASP A 944 15.88 22.23 -17.05
C ASP A 944 16.89 23.32 -17.36
N GLN A 945 16.44 24.57 -17.44
CA GLN A 945 17.33 25.73 -17.51
C GLN A 945 17.75 26.14 -16.10
N ILE A 946 19.04 26.03 -15.78
CA ILE A 946 19.59 26.27 -14.43
C ILE A 946 20.33 27.62 -14.30
N SER A 947 20.50 28.34 -15.40
CA SER A 947 21.15 29.66 -15.44
C SER A 947 20.29 30.73 -14.76
N GLY A 948 20.91 31.56 -13.90
CA GLY A 948 20.24 32.73 -13.31
C GLY A 948 19.98 33.86 -14.32
N PRO A 949 19.18 34.87 -13.97
CA PRO A 949 18.91 36.03 -14.83
C PRO A 949 20.22 36.71 -15.25
N GLY A 950 20.41 36.92 -16.56
CA GLY A 950 21.60 37.59 -17.11
C GLY A 950 22.86 36.71 -17.26
N GLN A 951 22.80 35.41 -16.92
CA GLN A 951 23.90 34.45 -17.14
C GLN A 951 23.71 33.68 -18.45
N PRO A 952 24.79 33.10 -19.05
CA PRO A 952 24.66 32.24 -20.22
C PRO A 952 23.72 31.06 -19.93
N VAL A 953 22.85 30.74 -20.89
CA VAL A 953 21.85 29.67 -20.77
C VAL A 953 22.57 28.34 -20.57
N GLN A 954 22.31 27.71 -19.43
CA GLN A 954 22.81 26.39 -19.10
C GLN A 954 21.63 25.46 -18.84
N THR A 955 21.67 24.27 -19.45
CA THR A 955 20.58 23.30 -19.38
C THR A 955 21.06 21.95 -18.85
N VAL A 956 20.17 21.23 -18.17
CA VAL A 956 20.39 19.87 -17.69
C VAL A 956 19.23 18.99 -18.14
N THR A 957 19.52 17.90 -18.86
CA THR A 957 18.50 16.94 -19.30
C THR A 957 18.24 15.90 -18.21
N ARG A 958 16.96 15.66 -17.90
CA ARG A 958 16.50 14.71 -16.88
C ARG A 958 15.53 13.70 -17.48
N LYS A 959 15.65 12.44 -17.08
CA LYS A 959 14.78 11.35 -17.53
C LYS A 959 13.52 11.32 -16.66
N LEU A 960 12.34 11.32 -17.30
CA LEU A 960 11.04 11.27 -16.62
C LEU A 960 10.68 9.86 -16.14
N ILE A 961 11.14 8.85 -16.86
CA ILE A 961 10.96 7.42 -16.56
C ILE A 961 12.31 6.67 -16.69
N PRO A 962 12.44 5.46 -16.13
CA PRO A 962 13.60 4.61 -16.37
C PRO A 962 13.82 4.38 -17.87
N HIS A 963 15.05 4.58 -18.35
CA HIS A 963 15.40 4.50 -19.77
C HIS A 963 14.59 5.44 -20.69
N GLY A 964 14.08 6.56 -20.17
CA GLY A 964 13.23 7.49 -20.93
C GLY A 964 13.86 8.12 -22.17
N ASP A 965 15.19 8.15 -22.26
CA ASP A 965 15.97 8.57 -23.43
C ASP A 965 15.87 7.59 -24.63
N SER A 966 15.38 6.37 -24.38
CA SER A 966 15.16 5.36 -25.42
C SER A 966 13.69 5.14 -25.76
N VAL A 967 12.77 5.82 -25.06
CA VAL A 967 11.32 5.67 -25.24
C VAL A 967 10.80 6.89 -26.00
N PRO A 968 10.38 6.74 -27.28
CA PRO A 968 9.80 7.86 -28.03
C PRO A 968 8.39 8.18 -27.52
N VAL A 969 8.03 9.47 -27.59
CA VAL A 969 6.66 9.91 -27.32
C VAL A 969 5.81 9.69 -28.58
N THR A 970 4.75 8.92 -28.44
CA THR A 970 3.80 8.55 -29.49
C THR A 970 2.40 9.09 -29.15
N ASN A 971 1.46 8.98 -30.09
CA ASN A 971 0.06 9.37 -29.85
C ASN A 971 -0.60 8.64 -28.68
N ASP A 972 -0.19 7.40 -28.40
CA ASP A 972 -0.75 6.56 -27.34
C ASP A 972 -0.19 6.93 -25.96
N ASN A 973 1.08 7.33 -25.89
CA ASN A 973 1.76 7.60 -24.60
C ASN A 973 1.94 9.10 -24.29
N ARG A 974 1.58 10.02 -25.20
CA ARG A 974 1.75 11.48 -25.03
C ARG A 974 1.11 12.04 -23.75
N LEU A 975 -0.03 11.50 -23.32
CA LEU A 975 -0.69 11.94 -22.09
C LEU A 975 0.13 11.57 -20.84
N LEU A 976 0.83 10.43 -20.86
CA LEU A 976 1.77 10.06 -19.78
C LEU A 976 2.98 10.99 -19.78
N TYR A 977 3.55 11.30 -20.95
CA TYR A 977 4.63 12.28 -21.05
C TYR A 977 4.24 13.63 -20.43
N ILE A 978 3.06 14.15 -20.80
CA ILE A 978 2.52 15.41 -20.27
C ILE A 978 2.36 15.34 -18.74
N SER A 979 1.78 14.26 -18.22
CA SER A 979 1.60 14.06 -16.78
C SER A 979 2.94 14.00 -16.03
N TYR A 980 3.93 13.28 -16.56
CA TYR A 980 5.25 13.18 -15.96
C TYR A 980 6.06 14.48 -16.06
N ALA A 981 5.92 15.23 -17.16
CA ALA A 981 6.51 16.56 -17.29
C ALA A 981 5.94 17.54 -16.25
N ALA A 982 4.61 17.54 -16.05
CA ALA A 982 3.97 18.34 -15.02
C ALA A 982 4.43 17.94 -13.60
N ARG A 983 4.45 16.64 -13.28
CA ARG A 983 4.99 16.13 -12.00
C ARG A 983 6.46 16.52 -11.82
N HIS A 984 7.27 16.47 -12.86
CA HIS A 984 8.67 16.84 -12.78
C HIS A 984 8.83 18.31 -12.37
N ARG A 985 8.16 19.23 -13.07
CA ARG A 985 8.23 20.68 -12.80
C ARG A 985 7.64 21.06 -11.45
N LEU A 986 6.50 20.48 -11.09
CA LEU A 986 5.77 20.85 -9.87
C LEU A 986 6.30 20.15 -8.63
N VAL A 987 6.77 18.90 -8.72
CA VAL A 987 7.11 18.07 -7.54
C VAL A 987 8.59 17.75 -7.46
N VAL A 988 9.16 17.16 -8.51
CA VAL A 988 10.52 16.59 -8.48
C VAL A 988 11.59 17.66 -8.45
N GLN A 989 11.50 18.65 -9.35
CA GLN A 989 12.48 19.72 -9.50
C GLN A 989 12.62 20.57 -8.22
N PRO A 990 11.56 21.12 -7.62
CA PRO A 990 11.66 21.92 -6.39
C PRO A 990 11.70 21.08 -5.10
N MET A 991 11.87 19.75 -5.18
CA MET A 991 11.68 18.82 -4.05
C MET A 991 12.56 19.18 -2.84
N LEU A 992 13.83 19.53 -3.07
CA LEU A 992 14.77 19.82 -1.98
C LEU A 992 14.34 21.06 -1.19
N GLN A 993 14.07 22.15 -1.90
CA GLN A 993 13.65 23.44 -1.35
C GLN A 993 12.28 23.33 -0.66
N THR A 994 11.32 22.69 -1.34
CA THR A 994 9.97 22.47 -0.82
C THR A 994 10.01 21.62 0.45
N SER A 995 10.74 20.49 0.46
CA SER A 995 10.81 19.63 1.64
C SER A 995 11.49 20.31 2.83
N ALA A 996 12.49 21.16 2.57
CA ALA A 996 13.17 21.94 3.60
C ALA A 996 12.22 22.96 4.23
N PHE A 997 11.50 23.74 3.41
CA PHE A 997 10.49 24.67 3.87
C PHE A 997 9.39 23.97 4.68
N LEU A 998 8.82 22.89 4.14
CA LEU A 998 7.78 22.13 4.83
C LEU A 998 8.27 21.48 6.13
N ARG A 999 9.56 21.09 6.21
CA ARG A 999 10.17 20.62 7.47
C ARG A 999 10.16 21.70 8.55
N GLY A 1000 10.40 22.95 8.16
CA GLY A 1000 10.32 24.08 9.08
C GLY A 1000 8.89 24.43 9.47
N LEU A 1001 7.98 24.43 8.51
CA LEU A 1001 6.56 24.68 8.77
C LEU A 1001 5.99 23.64 9.73
N ARG A 1002 6.28 22.35 9.49
CA ARG A 1002 5.75 21.24 10.28
C ARG A 1002 6.32 21.17 11.70
N SER A 1003 7.51 21.74 11.95
CA SER A 1003 8.04 21.83 13.32
C SER A 1003 7.27 22.84 14.18
N ILE A 1004 6.48 23.72 13.56
CA ILE A 1004 5.64 24.69 14.27
C ILE A 1004 4.15 24.32 14.20
N ILE A 1005 3.65 23.94 13.03
CA ILE A 1005 2.24 23.58 12.80
C ILE A 1005 2.15 22.14 12.31
N ARG A 1006 1.43 21.26 13.01
CA ARG A 1006 1.32 19.85 12.60
C ARG A 1006 0.65 19.72 11.22
N PRO A 1007 1.13 18.82 10.34
CA PRO A 1007 0.52 18.60 9.02
C PRO A 1007 -0.95 18.19 9.08
N SER A 1008 -1.36 17.41 10.10
CA SER A 1008 -2.76 17.00 10.33
C SER A 1008 -3.70 18.18 10.56
N TRP A 1009 -3.19 19.29 11.09
CA TRP A 1009 -4.00 20.50 11.28
C TRP A 1009 -4.21 21.25 9.95
N LEU A 1010 -3.22 21.19 9.06
CA LEU A 1010 -3.28 21.82 7.73
C LEU A 1010 -4.07 20.96 6.73
N SER A 1011 -4.09 19.63 6.89
CA SER A 1011 -4.87 18.74 6.03
C SER A 1011 -6.37 18.96 6.08
N MET A 1012 -6.84 19.71 7.08
CA MET A 1012 -8.23 20.14 7.15
C MET A 1012 -8.59 21.13 6.05
N PHE A 1013 -7.65 21.80 5.38
CA PHE A 1013 -7.94 22.92 4.48
C PHE A 1013 -7.47 22.64 3.04
N ASN A 1014 -8.25 23.12 2.05
CA ASN A 1014 -7.84 23.12 0.65
C ASN A 1014 -6.88 24.30 0.34
N GLN A 1015 -6.41 24.44 -0.91
CA GLN A 1015 -5.45 25.48 -1.27
C GLN A 1015 -5.95 26.92 -1.05
N SER A 1016 -7.20 27.23 -1.40
CA SER A 1016 -7.76 28.59 -1.27
C SER A 1016 -8.06 28.92 0.20
N GLU A 1017 -8.45 27.92 0.98
CA GLU A 1017 -8.62 28.01 2.43
C GLU A 1017 -7.29 28.18 3.17
N LEU A 1018 -6.23 27.49 2.76
CA LEU A 1018 -4.88 27.70 3.30
C LEU A 1018 -4.36 29.11 2.99
N GLN A 1019 -4.59 29.60 1.76
CA GLN A 1019 -4.25 30.97 1.40
C GLN A 1019 -5.01 31.99 2.27
N ARG A 1020 -6.29 31.73 2.57
CA ARG A 1020 -7.10 32.52 3.51
C ARG A 1020 -6.55 32.43 4.94
N LEU A 1021 -6.11 31.25 5.40
CA LEU A 1021 -5.54 31.04 6.74
C LEU A 1021 -4.26 31.83 6.98
N VAL A 1022 -3.40 31.94 5.97
CA VAL A 1022 -2.11 32.64 6.04
C VAL A 1022 -2.27 34.14 5.73
N GLY A 1023 -2.98 34.44 4.65
CA GLY A 1023 -3.09 35.79 4.09
C GLY A 1023 -4.23 36.63 4.66
N GLY A 1024 -5.27 36.00 5.23
CA GLY A 1024 -6.53 36.66 5.58
C GLY A 1024 -7.53 36.67 4.43
N ASP A 1025 -8.78 37.04 4.75
CA ASP A 1025 -9.87 36.97 3.79
C ASP A 1025 -9.77 38.05 2.70
N SER A 1026 -10.07 37.68 1.46
CA SER A 1026 -10.09 38.58 0.30
C SER A 1026 -11.44 39.26 0.10
N THR A 1027 -12.45 38.92 0.90
CA THR A 1027 -13.74 39.61 0.93
C THR A 1027 -13.58 41.07 1.32
N ASP A 1028 -14.53 41.91 0.88
CA ASP A 1028 -14.58 43.33 1.24
C ASP A 1028 -14.65 43.49 2.76
N ILE A 1029 -14.06 44.58 3.28
CA ILE A 1029 -14.09 44.85 4.72
C ILE A 1029 -15.54 45.10 5.16
N ASP A 1030 -16.07 44.18 5.97
CA ASP A 1030 -17.32 44.37 6.71
C ASP A 1030 -17.13 45.47 7.76
N LEU A 1031 -17.63 46.67 7.42
CA LEU A 1031 -17.55 47.85 8.27
C LEU A 1031 -18.39 47.72 9.54
N ASP A 1032 -19.51 46.99 9.49
CA ASP A 1032 -20.38 46.80 10.65
C ASP A 1032 -19.72 45.85 11.65
N ASP A 1033 -19.04 44.82 11.16
CA ASP A 1033 -18.21 43.97 12.03
C ASP A 1033 -17.00 44.72 12.60
N LEU A 1034 -16.28 45.50 11.79
CA LEU A 1034 -15.15 46.30 12.28
C LEU A 1034 -15.60 47.29 13.36
N ARG A 1035 -16.72 47.98 13.15
CA ARG A 1035 -17.29 48.94 14.11
C ARG A 1035 -17.72 48.27 15.41
N ARG A 1036 -18.43 47.14 15.34
CA ARG A 1036 -18.86 46.38 16.54
C ARG A 1036 -17.69 45.90 17.40
N ASN A 1037 -16.52 45.69 16.79
CA ASN A 1037 -15.32 45.21 17.47
C ASN A 1037 -14.25 46.30 17.67
N THR A 1038 -14.62 47.59 17.51
CA THR A 1038 -13.73 48.73 17.77
C THR A 1038 -13.87 49.21 19.21
N ILE A 1039 -12.75 49.33 19.92
CA ILE A 1039 -12.68 49.98 21.24
C ILE A 1039 -12.47 51.48 21.05
N TYR A 1040 -13.28 52.30 21.72
CA TYR A 1040 -13.01 53.73 21.84
C TYR A 1040 -12.40 54.06 23.19
N SER A 1041 -11.38 54.91 23.20
CA SER A 1041 -10.63 55.27 24.42
C SER A 1041 -10.40 56.78 24.51
N GLY A 1042 -10.03 57.26 25.70
CA GLY A 1042 -9.84 58.68 25.97
C GLY A 1042 -11.16 59.45 25.85
N LEU A 1043 -11.15 60.57 25.12
CA LEU A 1043 -12.34 61.41 24.92
C LEU A 1043 -13.40 60.79 23.99
N TYR A 1044 -13.06 59.70 23.30
CA TYR A 1044 -13.97 58.99 22.41
C TYR A 1044 -14.69 57.81 23.05
N ALA A 1045 -14.35 57.47 24.30
CA ALA A 1045 -15.08 56.44 25.03
C ALA A 1045 -16.58 56.81 25.12
N VAL A 1046 -17.45 55.86 24.83
CA VAL A 1046 -18.90 56.05 24.93
C VAL A 1046 -19.25 56.33 26.39
N GLY A 1047 -19.89 57.46 26.65
CA GLY A 1047 -20.32 57.87 27.99
C GLY A 1047 -21.55 57.09 28.49
N ASP A 1048 -22.01 57.42 29.70
CA ASP A 1048 -23.22 56.82 30.30
C ASP A 1048 -24.50 57.10 29.50
N ASP A 1049 -24.45 58.08 28.59
CA ASP A 1049 -25.52 58.46 27.67
C ASP A 1049 -25.62 57.54 26.44
N ASN A 1050 -24.67 56.62 26.24
CA ASN A 1050 -24.64 55.67 25.11
C ASN A 1050 -24.57 56.36 23.73
N ILE A 1051 -24.04 57.59 23.68
CA ILE A 1051 -23.91 58.39 22.46
C ILE A 1051 -22.44 58.37 21.98
N ASP A 1052 -22.24 58.03 20.70
CA ASP A 1052 -20.92 58.11 20.07
C ASP A 1052 -20.48 59.59 19.93
N HIS A 1053 -19.20 59.86 20.19
CA HIS A 1053 -18.63 61.20 19.99
C HIS A 1053 -18.78 61.65 18.51
N PRO A 1054 -19.08 62.94 18.20
CA PRO A 1054 -19.32 63.41 16.84
C PRO A 1054 -18.21 63.05 15.83
N THR A 1055 -16.94 63.15 16.24
CA THR A 1055 -15.80 62.75 15.39
C THR A 1055 -15.79 61.25 15.05
N ILE A 1056 -16.26 60.37 15.95
CA ILE A 1056 -16.39 58.93 15.68
C ILE A 1056 -17.51 58.66 14.66
N VAL A 1057 -18.64 59.37 14.78
CA VAL A 1057 -19.71 59.32 13.78
C VAL A 1057 -19.20 59.75 12.40
N LEU A 1058 -18.41 60.84 12.35
CA LEU A 1058 -17.76 61.31 11.11
C LEU A 1058 -16.77 60.28 10.56
N PHE A 1059 -15.96 59.65 11.42
CA PHE A 1059 -15.01 58.61 11.01
C PHE A 1059 -15.72 57.46 10.28
N TRP A 1060 -16.79 56.89 10.85
CA TRP A 1060 -17.52 55.79 10.22
C TRP A 1060 -18.24 56.22 8.95
N LYS A 1061 -18.74 57.46 8.89
CA LYS A 1061 -19.31 58.03 7.67
C LYS A 1061 -18.26 58.13 6.56
N VAL A 1062 -17.05 58.58 6.88
CA VAL A 1062 -15.93 58.64 5.93
C VAL A 1062 -15.50 57.23 5.49
N MET A 1063 -15.40 56.26 6.41
CA MET A 1063 -15.09 54.86 6.09
C MET A 1063 -16.15 54.23 5.16
N ALA A 1064 -17.44 54.50 5.38
CA ALA A 1064 -18.52 54.06 4.51
C ALA A 1064 -18.39 54.66 3.10
N GLY A 1065 -17.96 55.92 2.99
CA GLY A 1065 -17.69 56.61 1.72
C GLY A 1065 -16.34 56.28 1.07
N PHE A 1066 -15.52 55.40 1.64
CA PHE A 1066 -14.28 54.91 1.02
C PHE A 1066 -14.54 53.69 0.13
N THR A 1067 -13.73 53.54 -0.92
CA THR A 1067 -13.64 52.29 -1.68
C THR A 1067 -13.03 51.18 -0.82
N ASP A 1068 -13.22 49.91 -1.17
CA ASP A 1068 -12.62 48.80 -0.42
C ASP A 1068 -11.09 48.92 -0.33
N SER A 1069 -10.41 49.27 -1.43
CA SER A 1069 -8.97 49.55 -1.42
C SER A 1069 -8.57 50.58 -0.37
N GLN A 1070 -9.29 51.70 -0.28
CA GLN A 1070 -9.02 52.75 0.70
C GLN A 1070 -9.30 52.29 2.13
N ARG A 1071 -10.36 51.48 2.35
CA ARG A 1071 -10.64 50.87 3.66
C ARG A 1071 -9.53 49.91 4.07
N ARG A 1072 -9.00 49.13 3.13
CA ARG A 1072 -7.84 48.24 3.35
C ARG A 1072 -6.58 49.02 3.67
N ASP A 1073 -6.37 50.17 3.02
CA ASP A 1073 -5.22 51.02 3.32
C ASP A 1073 -5.33 51.61 4.73
N VAL A 1074 -6.52 52.04 5.17
CA VAL A 1074 -6.77 52.48 6.56
C VAL A 1074 -6.53 51.33 7.53
N LEU A 1075 -7.06 50.14 7.24
CA LEU A 1075 -6.85 48.97 8.08
C LEU A 1075 -5.37 48.58 8.16
N LYS A 1076 -4.64 48.63 7.04
CA LYS A 1076 -3.19 48.39 6.98
C LYS A 1076 -2.42 49.46 7.76
N TYR A 1077 -2.82 50.72 7.66
CA TYR A 1077 -2.22 51.82 8.40
C TYR A 1077 -2.34 51.62 9.91
N VAL A 1078 -3.47 51.11 10.40
CA VAL A 1078 -3.71 50.91 11.83
C VAL A 1078 -3.22 49.55 12.33
N SER A 1079 -3.25 48.50 11.51
CA SER A 1079 -3.05 47.12 11.96
C SER A 1079 -1.93 46.36 11.25
N SER A 1080 -1.24 46.99 10.28
CA SER A 1080 -0.25 46.40 9.37
C SER A 1080 -0.77 45.28 8.46
N THR A 1081 -2.05 44.92 8.55
CA THR A 1081 -2.71 43.96 7.65
C THR A 1081 -3.82 44.66 6.86
N PRO A 1082 -3.87 44.51 5.52
CA PRO A 1082 -4.96 45.04 4.71
C PRO A 1082 -6.21 44.15 4.70
N ARG A 1083 -6.21 43.03 5.46
CA ARG A 1083 -7.29 42.02 5.44
C ARG A 1083 -7.85 41.76 6.83
N ALA A 1084 -9.14 41.45 6.88
CA ALA A 1084 -9.83 41.06 8.10
C ALA A 1084 -9.38 39.66 8.57
N PRO A 1085 -9.40 39.38 9.88
CA PRO A 1085 -9.25 38.02 10.40
C PRO A 1085 -10.40 37.11 9.93
N LEU A 1086 -10.12 35.80 9.78
CA LEU A 1086 -11.07 34.85 9.19
C LEU A 1086 -12.40 34.67 9.92
N LEU A 1087 -12.44 34.90 11.24
CA LEU A 1087 -13.68 34.82 12.03
C LEU A 1087 -14.17 36.23 12.43
N GLY A 1088 -13.87 37.23 11.60
CA GLY A 1088 -14.19 38.63 11.82
C GLY A 1088 -13.23 39.37 12.76
N PHE A 1089 -13.46 40.67 12.93
CA PHE A 1089 -12.64 41.59 13.72
C PHE A 1089 -12.67 41.30 15.23
N SER A 1090 -13.62 40.47 15.70
CA SER A 1090 -13.64 39.97 17.08
C SER A 1090 -12.37 39.21 17.48
N GLN A 1091 -11.68 38.62 16.50
CA GLN A 1091 -10.43 37.88 16.71
C GLN A 1091 -9.18 38.77 16.72
N LEU A 1092 -9.31 40.05 16.38
CA LEU A 1092 -8.15 40.94 16.38
C LEU A 1092 -7.61 41.08 17.81
N ARG A 1093 -6.32 40.81 17.99
CA ARG A 1093 -5.63 40.90 19.29
C ARG A 1093 -4.36 41.74 19.14
N PRO A 1094 -4.28 42.90 19.81
CA PRO A 1094 -5.37 43.62 20.51
C PRO A 1094 -6.50 44.06 19.55
N GLN A 1095 -7.67 44.43 20.08
CA GLN A 1095 -8.78 44.91 19.25
C GLN A 1095 -8.43 46.24 18.56
N PHE A 1096 -9.15 46.55 17.47
CA PHE A 1096 -8.99 47.84 16.78
C PHE A 1096 -9.41 48.95 17.75
N CYS A 1097 -8.56 49.95 17.95
CA CYS A 1097 -8.79 50.98 18.95
C CYS A 1097 -8.69 52.37 18.34
N ILE A 1098 -9.60 53.27 18.70
CA ILE A 1098 -9.53 54.69 18.33
C ILE A 1098 -9.44 55.53 19.61
N ARG A 1099 -8.44 56.40 19.67
CA ARG A 1099 -8.22 57.35 20.77
C ARG A 1099 -8.05 58.76 20.22
N ASP A 1100 -8.35 59.77 21.03
CA ASP A 1100 -8.13 61.17 20.68
C ASP A 1100 -6.64 61.49 20.45
N GLY A 1101 -6.36 62.18 19.33
CA GLY A 1101 -5.03 62.59 18.88
C GLY A 1101 -4.67 64.05 19.22
N GLY A 1102 -5.50 64.72 20.02
CA GLY A 1102 -5.43 66.14 20.34
C GLY A 1102 -6.50 66.99 19.65
N THR A 1103 -6.57 68.27 20.01
CA THR A 1103 -7.55 69.26 19.50
C THR A 1103 -7.11 69.97 18.22
N ASP A 1104 -5.84 69.86 17.84
CA ASP A 1104 -5.30 70.47 16.63
C ASP A 1104 -5.77 69.73 15.37
N GLN A 1105 -6.62 70.39 14.58
CA GLN A 1105 -7.17 69.86 13.33
C GLN A 1105 -6.17 69.87 12.16
N GLN A 1106 -4.98 70.47 12.30
CA GLN A 1106 -3.96 70.40 11.27
C GLN A 1106 -3.11 69.14 11.34
N ARG A 1107 -2.99 68.55 12.54
CA ARG A 1107 -2.25 67.33 12.81
C ARG A 1107 -2.83 66.16 12.02
N LEU A 1108 -1.99 65.31 11.44
CA LEU A 1108 -2.43 64.09 10.77
C LEU A 1108 -2.82 63.00 11.79
N PRO A 1109 -3.76 62.10 11.45
CA PRO A 1109 -3.98 60.89 12.24
C PRO A 1109 -2.69 60.07 12.30
N SER A 1110 -2.32 59.60 13.49
CA SER A 1110 -1.15 58.72 13.68
C SER A 1110 -1.60 57.34 14.11
N ALA A 1111 -0.85 56.30 13.76
CA ALA A 1111 -1.14 54.93 14.14
C ALA A 1111 -0.05 54.36 15.06
N SER A 1112 -0.45 53.45 15.94
CA SER A 1112 0.45 52.57 16.68
C SER A 1112 0.06 51.14 16.32
N THR A 1113 0.61 50.67 15.20
CA THR A 1113 0.29 49.38 14.57
C THR A 1113 0.52 48.18 15.49
N CYS A 1114 1.51 48.32 16.39
CA CYS A 1114 1.83 47.37 17.45
C CYS A 1114 0.63 47.03 18.35
N VAL A 1115 -0.31 47.96 18.53
CA VAL A 1115 -1.50 47.79 19.38
C VAL A 1115 -2.81 48.07 18.65
N ASN A 1116 -2.81 48.04 17.31
CA ASN A 1116 -3.96 48.33 16.46
C ASN A 1116 -4.69 49.63 16.83
N LEU A 1117 -3.94 50.69 17.19
CA LEU A 1117 -4.46 51.95 17.70
C LEU A 1117 -4.36 53.07 16.66
N LEU A 1118 -5.48 53.72 16.37
CA LEU A 1118 -5.57 54.96 15.61
C LEU A 1118 -5.73 56.15 16.57
N LYS A 1119 -4.75 57.06 16.57
CA LYS A 1119 -4.84 58.36 17.26
C LYS A 1119 -5.45 59.37 16.29
N LEU A 1120 -6.74 59.63 16.46
CA LEU A 1120 -7.53 60.48 15.58
C LEU A 1120 -7.73 61.87 16.22
N PRO A 1121 -7.24 62.96 15.62
CA PRO A 1121 -7.53 64.32 16.08
C PRO A 1121 -9.03 64.66 16.04
N ILE A 1122 -9.46 65.62 16.85
CA ILE A 1122 -10.86 66.03 16.97
C ILE A 1122 -11.27 66.90 15.77
N TYR A 1123 -11.48 66.26 14.61
CA TYR A 1123 -12.01 66.91 13.43
C TYR A 1123 -13.51 67.22 13.59
N THR A 1124 -13.90 68.41 13.15
CA THR A 1124 -15.30 68.87 13.16
C THR A 1124 -15.97 68.78 11.79
N SER A 1125 -15.19 68.58 10.71
CA SER A 1125 -15.67 68.49 9.33
C SER A 1125 -15.34 67.15 8.70
N GLU A 1126 -16.34 66.53 8.04
CA GLU A 1126 -16.20 65.28 7.29
C GLU A 1126 -15.14 65.38 6.19
N ALA A 1127 -15.12 66.51 5.46
CA ALA A 1127 -14.18 66.72 4.36
C ALA A 1127 -12.72 66.76 4.86
N VAL A 1128 -12.48 67.45 5.98
CA VAL A 1128 -11.15 67.56 6.60
C VAL A 1128 -10.69 66.19 7.13
N LEU A 1129 -11.57 65.44 7.80
CA LEU A 1129 -11.27 64.09 8.27
C LEU A 1129 -10.90 63.17 7.09
N ARG A 1130 -11.69 63.18 6.02
CA ARG A 1130 -11.46 62.37 4.82
C ARG A 1130 -10.12 62.69 4.16
N GLU A 1131 -9.83 63.97 3.94
CA GLU A 1131 -8.57 64.43 3.33
C GLU A 1131 -7.36 64.03 4.18
N LYS A 1132 -7.36 64.36 5.48
CA LYS A 1132 -6.23 64.11 6.37
C LYS A 1132 -6.01 62.62 6.63
N LEU A 1133 -7.08 61.84 6.78
CA LEU A 1133 -6.98 60.38 6.94
C LEU A 1133 -6.42 59.72 5.68
N LEU A 1134 -6.93 60.07 4.50
CA LEU A 1134 -6.43 59.51 3.25
C LEU A 1134 -4.98 59.91 2.97
N TYR A 1135 -4.60 61.16 3.30
CA TYR A 1135 -3.22 61.62 3.20
C TYR A 1135 -2.29 60.85 4.15
N ALA A 1136 -2.67 60.66 5.42
CA ALA A 1136 -1.87 59.92 6.39
C ALA A 1136 -1.67 58.45 5.97
N VAL A 1137 -2.69 57.85 5.36
CA VAL A 1137 -2.66 56.45 4.94
C VAL A 1137 -1.85 56.25 3.64
N THR A 1138 -1.84 57.23 2.73
CA THR A 1138 -1.15 57.12 1.43
C THR A 1138 0.29 57.66 1.44
N SER A 1139 0.67 58.45 2.44
CA SER A 1139 1.98 59.12 2.50
C SER A 1139 3.18 58.19 2.73
N GLY A 1140 2.97 56.91 3.04
CA GLY A 1140 4.01 55.86 3.06
C GLY A 1140 5.14 56.07 4.08
N ALA A 1141 5.07 57.13 4.88
CA ALA A 1141 6.05 57.44 5.90
C ALA A 1141 5.85 56.51 7.10
N GLY A 1142 6.91 55.77 7.45
CA GLY A 1142 6.98 55.00 8.68
C GLY A 1142 7.03 55.89 9.92
N PHE A 1143 7.57 55.36 11.03
CA PHE A 1143 7.66 55.98 12.36
C PHE A 1143 8.24 57.42 12.43
N ASP A 1144 8.75 57.99 11.33
CA ASP A 1144 9.38 59.31 11.27
C ASP A 1144 8.40 60.51 11.25
N LEU A 1145 7.08 60.29 11.10
CA LEU A 1145 6.07 61.37 11.11
C LEU A 1145 5.25 61.50 12.41
N SER A 1146 5.51 60.68 13.44
CA SER A 1146 4.71 60.65 14.67
C SER A 1146 5.18 61.59 15.78
#